data_AF-A0A1E9J5G3-F1
#
_entry.id   AF-A0A1E9J5G3-F1
#
_cell.length_a   1.000
_cell.length_b   1.000
_cell.length_c   1.000
_cell.angle_alpha   90.00
_cell.angle_beta   90.00
_cell.angle_gamma   90.00
#
_symmetry.space_group_name_H-M   'P 1'
#
loop_
_entity.id
_entity.type
_entity.pdbx_description
1 polymer ?
#
loop_
_entity_poly.entity_id
_entity_poly.type
_entity_poly.pdbx_seq_one_letter_code
_entity_poly.pdbx_strand_id
1 'polypeptide(L)'
;MEHELDVYLFHRGEHREAYNYMGAHLTKNSVIFRVWAPHAKSVAVVGDFNGWTGNEHFMKKLNNEGIWELEILGLKKLEKYKYKIEGADGRIEMKADPYAFYSEIRPNTASIVYDIPKFKWADKRWLNKRTTGLNKPINIYEVHLGSWKRGIHGEWLNYKDSAIMLAEYLKEMNYTHIEIMPINEYPLDASWGYQATGYYSVTSRYGTPEDFMFLVNLMHKNNIGVILDWVPGHFCKDAHGLYRFDGTPTYEYPDSRIGENKEWGTCNFDVTRNEVKSFLISNLIYWFKEFHIDGVRMDAVANMLYLSYGKDGEDGLRNKYGGKENLGAVDFFKELNSVIHEDFPDILVIAEDSTAWPNVTKHPIDGGLGFDSKWNMGWMNDTLKYFSIDPIFRYEHHGKLTFSFMYAFSENYVLPLSHDEVVHGKKSIIEKMPGYYEDKLAHTRSLYSYQMAHPGKKLNFMGNEFAHGLEWRFYESLEWHLLDQNNGNREIQTYVKALNKLYLEEKALWEDSWDTFEWIEHENYTENMLAFLRKTKDFKEYLIIVFNFSGENRKKYKIGVPENKVYSVILNSDDKKFGGSGTLKKKKYKPIDKSWNYREQHIELDIPRNTVIFLKAEKVEKKKGGTKGKGIEKESTIEATATKLSTKNKNLAK
;
A
#
# COMPACT_ATOMS: atom_id res chain seq x y z
N MET A 1 2.20 -42.41 1.06
CA MET A 1 0.94 -42.15 1.77
C MET A 1 1.02 -40.86 2.58
N GLU A 2 1.94 -40.72 3.54
CA GLU A 2 1.93 -39.57 4.47
C GLU A 2 2.06 -38.18 3.82
N HIS A 3 2.63 -38.08 2.61
CA HIS A 3 2.73 -36.85 1.81
C HIS A 3 2.05 -36.93 0.42
N GLU A 4 1.16 -37.89 0.19
CA GLU A 4 0.48 -38.01 -1.12
C GLU A 4 -0.48 -36.84 -1.41
N LEU A 5 -1.06 -36.23 -0.37
CA LEU A 5 -1.92 -35.07 -0.50
C LEU A 5 -1.13 -33.80 -0.87
N ASP A 6 0.03 -33.56 -0.24
CA ASP A 6 0.88 -32.39 -0.50
C ASP A 6 1.32 -32.37 -1.97
N VAL A 7 1.84 -33.52 -2.44
CA VAL A 7 2.23 -33.72 -3.85
C VAL A 7 1.04 -33.51 -4.79
N TYR A 8 -0.14 -34.05 -4.46
CA TYR A 8 -1.35 -33.92 -5.28
C TYR A 8 -1.84 -32.47 -5.40
N LEU A 9 -1.87 -31.72 -4.29
CA LEU A 9 -2.28 -30.32 -4.28
C LEU A 9 -1.26 -29.43 -5.00
N PHE A 10 0.04 -29.72 -4.87
CA PHE A 10 1.10 -28.94 -5.51
C PHE A 10 0.98 -28.96 -7.03
N HIS A 11 0.87 -30.16 -7.62
CA HIS A 11 0.69 -30.34 -9.06
C HIS A 11 -0.72 -29.96 -9.57
N ARG A 12 -1.68 -29.68 -8.68
CA ARG A 12 -2.98 -29.05 -9.02
C ARG A 12 -2.99 -27.53 -8.97
N GLY A 13 -2.00 -26.88 -8.35
CA GLY A 13 -2.01 -25.44 -8.13
C GLY A 13 -2.79 -25.01 -6.89
N GLU A 14 -3.14 -25.96 -6.03
CA GLU A 14 -4.06 -25.79 -4.91
C GLU A 14 -3.34 -25.85 -3.55
N HIS A 15 -2.01 -26.00 -3.53
CA HIS A 15 -1.24 -26.13 -2.28
C HIS A 15 -0.97 -24.77 -1.62
N ARG A 16 -1.97 -24.28 -0.88
CA ARG A 16 -1.95 -23.00 -0.15
C ARG A 16 -0.79 -22.81 0.83
N GLU A 17 -0.24 -23.89 1.38
CA GLU A 17 0.90 -23.86 2.30
C GLU A 17 2.06 -24.77 1.85
N ALA A 18 2.44 -24.70 0.57
CA ALA A 18 3.49 -25.54 -0.02
C ALA A 18 4.84 -25.44 0.72
N TYR A 19 5.09 -24.33 1.42
CA TYR A 19 6.27 -24.14 2.26
C TYR A 19 6.37 -25.09 3.47
N ASN A 20 5.26 -25.66 3.95
CA ASN A 20 5.31 -26.69 5.00
C ASN A 20 5.89 -28.03 4.51
N TYR A 21 5.94 -28.23 3.19
CA TYR A 21 6.37 -29.47 2.56
C TYR A 21 7.69 -29.30 1.78
N MET A 22 7.77 -28.24 0.98
CA MET A 22 8.92 -27.89 0.15
C MET A 22 10.01 -27.13 0.94
N GLY A 23 11.24 -27.13 0.46
CA GLY A 23 12.38 -26.49 1.11
C GLY A 23 13.17 -27.41 2.04
N ALA A 24 13.93 -26.83 2.98
CA ALA A 24 14.70 -27.56 3.99
C ALA A 24 13.99 -27.54 5.35
N HIS A 25 13.63 -28.72 5.87
CA HIS A 25 12.87 -28.89 7.11
C HIS A 25 13.68 -29.67 8.15
N LEU A 26 13.79 -29.09 9.36
CA LEU A 26 14.50 -29.69 10.49
C LEU A 26 13.65 -30.76 11.19
N THR A 27 14.18 -31.98 11.29
CA THR A 27 13.62 -33.05 12.11
C THR A 27 14.28 -33.09 13.49
N LYS A 28 14.00 -34.13 14.29
CA LYS A 28 14.70 -34.40 15.55
C LYS A 28 16.22 -34.62 15.39
N ASN A 29 16.66 -35.26 14.30
CA ASN A 29 18.03 -35.77 14.12
C ASN A 29 18.62 -35.49 12.72
N SER A 30 17.88 -34.82 11.83
CA SER A 30 18.21 -34.69 10.41
C SER A 30 17.58 -33.44 9.80
N VAL A 31 17.88 -33.18 8.53
CA VAL A 31 17.19 -32.20 7.70
C VAL A 31 16.64 -32.92 6.47
N ILE A 32 15.35 -32.73 6.17
CA ILE A 32 14.73 -33.19 4.92
C ILE A 32 14.72 -32.02 3.94
N PHE A 33 15.26 -32.24 2.74
CA PHE A 33 15.29 -31.28 1.64
C PHE A 33 14.31 -31.70 0.56
N ARG A 34 13.48 -30.77 0.07
CA ARG A 34 12.55 -31.00 -1.05
C ARG A 34 12.56 -29.87 -2.06
N VAL A 35 12.78 -30.21 -3.33
CA VAL A 35 12.84 -29.25 -4.43
C VAL A 35 12.13 -29.78 -5.67
N TRP A 36 11.47 -28.88 -6.40
CA TRP A 36 10.81 -29.20 -7.67
C TRP A 36 11.73 -28.83 -8.84
N ALA A 37 12.10 -29.84 -9.63
CA ALA A 37 12.99 -29.74 -10.79
C ALA A 37 12.60 -30.84 -11.80
N PRO A 38 11.47 -30.68 -12.52
CA PRO A 38 10.83 -31.75 -13.28
C PRO A 38 11.70 -32.40 -14.36
N HIS A 39 12.53 -31.61 -15.03
CA HIS A 39 13.34 -32.00 -16.18
C HIS A 39 14.84 -32.18 -15.84
N ALA A 40 15.22 -32.02 -14.57
CA ALA A 40 16.58 -32.30 -14.11
C ALA A 40 16.95 -33.80 -14.32
N LYS A 41 18.21 -34.06 -14.63
CA LYS A 41 18.78 -35.42 -14.76
C LYS A 41 19.24 -35.95 -13.42
N SER A 42 19.89 -35.09 -12.64
CA SER A 42 20.33 -35.36 -11.28
C SER A 42 20.24 -34.09 -10.43
N VAL A 43 19.96 -34.26 -9.14
CA VAL A 43 19.93 -33.20 -8.13
C VAL A 43 20.71 -33.71 -6.92
N ALA A 44 21.57 -32.88 -6.34
CA ALA A 44 22.28 -33.18 -5.10
C ALA A 44 22.29 -31.98 -4.16
N VAL A 45 22.23 -32.22 -2.85
CA VAL A 45 22.39 -31.16 -1.84
C VAL A 45 23.88 -30.92 -1.64
N VAL A 46 24.33 -29.68 -1.77
CA VAL A 46 25.74 -29.28 -1.57
C VAL A 46 25.84 -28.24 -0.48
N GLY A 47 26.90 -28.29 0.32
CA GLY A 47 27.14 -27.36 1.41
C GLY A 47 28.49 -27.55 2.09
N ASP A 48 28.76 -26.76 3.14
CA ASP A 48 30.01 -26.82 3.90
C ASP A 48 30.27 -28.24 4.44
N PHE A 49 29.21 -28.90 4.92
CA PHE A 49 29.19 -30.27 5.44
C PHE A 49 29.62 -31.37 4.44
N ASN A 50 29.64 -31.10 3.13
CA ASN A 50 30.12 -32.03 2.10
C ASN A 50 31.14 -31.42 1.12
N GLY A 51 31.81 -30.34 1.54
CA GLY A 51 32.83 -29.66 0.75
C GLY A 51 32.31 -29.09 -0.57
N TRP A 52 31.01 -28.78 -0.64
CA TRP A 52 30.28 -28.32 -1.83
C TRP A 52 30.32 -29.30 -3.04
N THR A 53 30.66 -30.58 -2.80
CA THR A 53 30.82 -31.57 -3.88
C THR A 53 29.52 -32.23 -4.32
N GLY A 54 28.68 -32.64 -3.35
CA GLY A 54 27.40 -33.33 -3.57
C GLY A 54 27.50 -34.83 -3.84
N ASN A 55 28.71 -35.40 -3.93
CA ASN A 55 28.95 -36.78 -4.38
C ASN A 55 28.24 -37.85 -3.53
N GLU A 56 28.02 -37.57 -2.25
CA GLU A 56 27.40 -38.48 -1.27
C GLU A 56 25.93 -38.12 -0.97
N HIS A 57 25.41 -37.04 -1.57
CA HIS A 57 24.16 -36.39 -1.19
C HIS A 57 23.24 -36.15 -2.40
N PHE A 58 23.15 -37.14 -3.30
CA PHE A 58 22.17 -37.15 -4.39
C PHE A 58 20.75 -37.34 -3.86
N MET A 59 19.82 -36.56 -4.40
CA MET A 59 18.39 -36.61 -4.06
C MET A 59 17.67 -37.69 -4.89
N LYS A 60 16.62 -38.25 -4.32
CA LYS A 60 15.74 -39.22 -4.98
C LYS A 60 14.52 -38.51 -5.54
N LYS A 61 14.18 -38.73 -6.82
CA LYS A 61 12.90 -38.28 -7.37
C LYS A 61 11.75 -39.07 -6.71
N LEU A 62 10.79 -38.36 -6.10
CA LEU A 62 9.65 -38.95 -5.40
C LEU A 62 8.54 -39.42 -6.37
N ASN A 63 8.37 -38.68 -7.46
CA ASN A 63 7.32 -38.86 -8.44
C ASN A 63 7.86 -38.59 -9.86
N ASN A 64 7.02 -38.69 -10.90
CA ASN A 64 7.45 -38.36 -12.26
C ASN A 64 7.38 -36.85 -12.53
N GLU A 65 6.49 -36.17 -11.81
CA GLU A 65 6.02 -34.79 -12.00
C GLU A 65 7.00 -33.73 -11.46
N GLY A 66 8.02 -34.12 -10.70
CA GLY A 66 9.26 -33.34 -10.58
C GLY A 66 9.84 -33.11 -9.20
N ILE A 67 9.28 -33.69 -8.14
CA ILE A 67 9.73 -33.44 -6.77
C ILE A 67 10.88 -34.39 -6.42
N TRP A 68 11.97 -33.83 -5.90
CA TRP A 68 13.16 -34.53 -5.40
C TRP A 68 13.24 -34.39 -3.88
N GLU A 69 13.60 -35.47 -3.19
CA GLU A 69 13.76 -35.50 -1.72
C GLU A 69 15.11 -36.09 -1.31
N LEU A 70 15.69 -35.58 -0.22
CA LEU A 70 16.77 -36.22 0.53
C LEU A 70 16.68 -35.90 2.02
N GLU A 71 16.85 -36.91 2.87
CA GLU A 71 17.08 -36.72 4.30
C GLU A 71 18.58 -36.83 4.61
N ILE A 72 19.14 -35.84 5.31
CA ILE A 72 20.56 -35.81 5.73
C ILE A 72 20.64 -35.87 7.25
N LEU A 73 21.15 -37.00 7.77
CA LEU A 73 21.33 -37.24 9.20
C LEU A 73 22.42 -36.33 9.80
N GLY A 74 22.19 -35.83 11.01
CA GLY A 74 23.18 -35.07 11.79
C GLY A 74 23.35 -33.59 11.41
N LEU A 75 22.76 -33.15 10.30
CA LEU A 75 22.75 -31.76 9.84
C LEU A 75 21.89 -30.87 10.77
N LYS A 76 22.18 -29.56 10.82
CA LYS A 76 21.68 -28.63 11.87
C LYS A 76 21.15 -27.31 11.31
N LYS A 77 20.41 -26.56 12.14
CA LYS A 77 20.08 -25.15 11.88
C LYS A 77 21.38 -24.35 11.71
N LEU A 78 21.38 -23.40 10.77
CA LEU A 78 22.50 -22.55 10.34
C LEU A 78 23.56 -23.21 9.42
N GLU A 79 23.42 -24.48 9.05
CA GLU A 79 24.24 -25.09 8.00
C GLU A 79 23.93 -24.45 6.63
N LYS A 80 24.95 -24.19 5.82
CA LYS A 80 24.78 -23.61 4.47
C LYS A 80 24.53 -24.69 3.43
N TYR A 81 23.63 -24.43 2.50
CA TYR A 81 23.35 -25.36 1.41
C TYR A 81 22.89 -24.69 0.10
N LYS A 82 22.98 -25.47 -0.98
CA LYS A 82 22.40 -25.23 -2.31
C LYS A 82 21.97 -26.55 -2.93
N TYR A 83 21.18 -26.49 -4.00
CA TYR A 83 20.97 -27.62 -4.90
C TYR A 83 21.94 -27.54 -6.07
N LYS A 84 22.77 -28.58 -6.22
CA LYS A 84 23.57 -28.82 -7.42
C LYS A 84 22.68 -29.59 -8.41
N ILE A 85 22.25 -28.93 -9.47
CA ILE A 85 21.29 -29.47 -10.44
C ILE A 85 21.99 -29.70 -11.76
N GLU A 86 21.89 -30.92 -12.29
CA GLU A 86 22.21 -31.24 -13.69
C GLU A 86 20.94 -31.06 -14.53
N GLY A 87 20.90 -30.00 -15.33
CA GLY A 87 19.73 -29.63 -16.12
C GLY A 87 19.47 -30.54 -17.32
N ALA A 88 18.26 -30.42 -17.89
CA ALA A 88 17.87 -31.08 -19.13
C ALA A 88 18.86 -30.79 -20.28
N ASP A 89 19.41 -29.56 -20.33
CA ASP A 89 20.41 -29.12 -21.30
C ASP A 89 21.83 -29.66 -21.04
N GLY A 90 22.07 -30.25 -19.86
CA GLY A 90 23.36 -30.83 -19.47
C GLY A 90 24.32 -29.88 -18.76
N ARG A 91 23.87 -28.67 -18.41
CA ARG A 91 24.63 -27.81 -17.49
C ARG A 91 24.52 -28.32 -16.06
N ILE A 92 25.53 -28.04 -15.25
CA ILE A 92 25.51 -28.26 -13.80
C ILE A 92 25.60 -26.90 -13.12
N GLU A 93 24.54 -26.48 -12.45
CA GLU A 93 24.45 -25.19 -11.75
C GLU A 93 24.18 -25.39 -10.25
N MET A 94 24.53 -24.39 -9.43
CA MET A 94 24.27 -24.39 -7.99
C MET A 94 23.18 -23.37 -7.64
N LYS A 95 21.94 -23.83 -7.57
CA LYS A 95 20.75 -23.04 -7.24
C LYS A 95 20.60 -22.86 -5.72
N ALA A 96 20.14 -21.69 -5.30
CA ALA A 96 19.53 -21.53 -3.98
C ALA A 96 18.20 -22.29 -3.90
N ASP A 97 17.73 -22.58 -2.70
CA ASP A 97 16.41 -23.18 -2.50
C ASP A 97 15.29 -22.13 -2.73
N PRO A 98 14.35 -22.37 -3.67
CA PRO A 98 13.19 -21.49 -3.88
C PRO A 98 12.37 -21.22 -2.61
N TYR A 99 12.35 -22.17 -1.67
CA TYR A 99 11.62 -22.16 -0.41
C TYR A 99 12.54 -21.91 0.80
N ALA A 100 13.73 -21.34 0.61
CA ALA A 100 14.62 -20.97 1.71
C ALA A 100 13.95 -19.98 2.68
N PHE A 101 13.80 -20.35 3.95
CA PHE A 101 13.33 -19.44 5.02
C PHE A 101 14.40 -18.44 5.47
N TYR A 102 15.69 -18.70 5.17
CA TYR A 102 16.80 -17.80 5.46
C TYR A 102 17.95 -18.00 4.44
N SER A 103 18.70 -16.93 4.19
CA SER A 103 19.75 -16.84 3.15
C SER A 103 21.03 -16.20 3.69
N GLU A 104 22.15 -16.41 3.00
CA GLU A 104 23.38 -15.64 3.25
C GLU A 104 23.27 -14.17 2.84
N ILE A 105 24.03 -13.30 3.51
CA ILE A 105 24.15 -11.88 3.15
C ILE A 105 24.88 -11.75 1.80
N ARG A 106 24.20 -11.13 0.83
CA ARG A 106 24.72 -10.81 -0.50
C ARG A 106 26.10 -10.11 -0.47
N PRO A 107 27.06 -10.46 -1.33
CA PRO A 107 26.91 -11.21 -2.58
C PRO A 107 26.99 -12.74 -2.44
N ASN A 108 27.05 -13.27 -1.21
CA ASN A 108 26.90 -14.71 -1.00
C ASN A 108 25.45 -15.12 -1.30
N THR A 109 25.24 -16.39 -1.65
CA THR A 109 23.98 -16.85 -2.27
C THR A 109 23.56 -18.26 -1.83
N ALA A 110 24.17 -18.85 -0.79
CA ALA A 110 23.64 -20.09 -0.24
C ALA A 110 22.34 -19.83 0.54
N SER A 111 21.46 -20.82 0.50
CA SER A 111 20.37 -20.94 1.46
C SER A 111 20.94 -21.44 2.78
N ILE A 112 20.30 -21.07 3.88
CA ILE A 112 20.71 -21.48 5.23
C ILE A 112 19.64 -22.40 5.79
N VAL A 113 20.02 -23.56 6.34
CA VAL A 113 19.09 -24.49 6.98
C VAL A 113 18.43 -23.75 8.14
N TYR A 114 17.13 -23.55 8.02
CA TYR A 114 16.30 -22.85 8.97
C TYR A 114 15.01 -23.65 9.16
N ASP A 115 14.35 -23.44 10.29
CA ASP A 115 13.01 -23.95 10.57
C ASP A 115 12.01 -22.84 10.18
N ILE A 116 10.72 -23.15 10.04
CA ILE A 116 9.70 -22.09 9.91
C ILE A 116 9.84 -21.16 11.14
N PRO A 117 10.04 -19.83 10.96
CA PRO A 117 10.50 -18.98 12.06
C PRO A 117 9.47 -18.88 13.19
N LYS A 118 9.92 -19.00 14.45
CA LYS A 118 9.01 -19.19 15.60
C LYS A 118 9.10 -18.03 16.58
N PHE A 119 8.14 -17.11 16.47
CA PHE A 119 8.09 -15.88 17.25
C PHE A 119 6.94 -15.84 18.28
N LYS A 120 7.16 -15.17 19.42
CA LYS A 120 6.15 -14.99 20.46
C LYS A 120 5.35 -13.70 20.27
N TRP A 121 4.38 -13.78 19.38
CA TRP A 121 3.42 -12.72 19.08
C TRP A 121 2.66 -12.19 20.31
N ALA A 122 2.37 -10.89 20.33
CA ALA A 122 1.67 -10.21 21.43
C ALA A 122 0.65 -9.18 20.90
N ASP A 123 0.14 -9.44 19.69
CA ASP A 123 -0.64 -8.54 18.83
C ASP A 123 -2.09 -8.98 18.64
N LYS A 124 -2.55 -10.05 19.30
CA LYS A 124 -3.95 -10.56 19.21
C LYS A 124 -5.04 -9.49 19.36
N ARG A 125 -4.75 -8.37 20.04
CA ARG A 125 -5.66 -7.19 20.14
C ARG A 125 -5.81 -6.43 18.81
N TRP A 126 -4.76 -6.39 18.00
CA TRP A 126 -4.74 -5.80 16.65
C TRP A 126 -5.50 -6.69 15.68
N LEU A 127 -5.10 -7.97 15.55
CA LEU A 127 -5.75 -8.95 14.66
C LEU A 127 -7.27 -9.06 14.92
N ASN A 128 -7.70 -9.16 16.19
CA ASN A 128 -9.13 -9.16 16.57
C ASN A 128 -9.91 -7.86 16.22
N LYS A 129 -9.28 -6.85 15.61
CA LYS A 129 -9.86 -5.55 15.21
C LYS A 129 -9.52 -5.15 13.77
N ARG A 130 -8.71 -5.96 13.09
CA ARG A 130 -8.25 -5.75 11.72
C ARG A 130 -9.40 -5.97 10.74
N THR A 131 -9.25 -5.35 9.58
CA THR A 131 -10.19 -5.23 8.46
C THR A 131 -9.40 -4.68 7.29
N THR A 132 -9.82 -4.92 6.04
CA THR A 132 -9.23 -4.30 4.84
C THR A 132 -9.19 -2.75 4.91
N GLY A 133 -10.01 -2.14 5.77
CA GLY A 133 -9.82 -0.75 6.21
C GLY A 133 -10.38 0.29 5.24
N LEU A 134 -11.03 -0.13 4.15
CA LEU A 134 -11.71 0.74 3.19
C LEU A 134 -12.73 1.69 3.85
N ASN A 135 -13.33 1.28 4.97
CA ASN A 135 -14.26 2.06 5.80
C ASN A 135 -13.59 2.78 7.00
N LYS A 136 -12.27 2.97 6.97
CA LYS A 136 -11.42 3.64 7.98
C LYS A 136 -10.49 4.65 7.27
N PRO A 137 -9.77 5.51 8.01
CA PRO A 137 -8.63 6.23 7.43
C PRO A 137 -7.51 5.23 7.07
N ILE A 138 -7.02 5.30 5.84
CA ILE A 138 -5.77 4.66 5.42
C ILE A 138 -4.84 5.76 4.90
N ASN A 139 -3.80 6.00 5.68
CA ASN A 139 -2.69 6.91 5.43
C ASN A 139 -1.39 6.15 5.65
N ILE A 140 -0.67 5.92 4.55
CA ILE A 140 0.47 5.01 4.41
C ILE A 140 1.76 5.82 4.35
N TYR A 141 2.78 5.37 5.08
CA TYR A 141 4.16 5.80 4.94
C TYR A 141 4.95 4.71 4.21
N GLU A 142 5.33 4.96 2.96
CA GLU A 142 6.11 4.04 2.14
C GLU A 142 7.62 4.19 2.48
N VAL A 143 8.33 3.08 2.66
CA VAL A 143 9.69 3.07 3.23
C VAL A 143 10.60 2.02 2.57
N HIS A 144 11.85 2.41 2.30
CA HIS A 144 12.95 1.49 2.03
C HIS A 144 13.84 1.39 3.28
N LEU A 145 13.77 0.27 4.01
CA LEU A 145 14.47 0.11 5.29
C LEU A 145 15.99 0.36 5.19
N GLY A 146 16.61 -0.05 4.08
CA GLY A 146 18.05 0.15 3.84
C GLY A 146 18.51 1.59 3.59
N SER A 147 17.60 2.57 3.52
CA SER A 147 17.96 4.00 3.33
C SER A 147 17.07 5.01 4.06
N TRP A 148 15.99 4.57 4.74
CA TRP A 148 15.23 5.43 5.65
C TRP A 148 16.16 6.07 6.69
N LYS A 149 16.98 5.25 7.35
CA LYS A 149 18.04 5.68 8.24
C LYS A 149 19.16 4.65 8.27
N ARG A 150 20.40 5.12 8.43
CA ARG A 150 21.60 4.29 8.59
C ARG A 150 22.28 4.62 9.92
N GLY A 151 23.17 3.74 10.35
CA GLY A 151 24.05 4.00 11.49
C GLY A 151 25.15 5.02 11.17
N ILE A 152 25.98 5.32 12.17
CA ILE A 152 26.89 6.48 12.15
C ILE A 152 28.07 6.32 11.16
N HIS A 153 28.32 5.10 10.69
CA HIS A 153 29.35 4.77 9.69
C HIS A 153 28.74 4.36 8.34
N GLY A 154 27.43 4.57 8.12
CA GLY A 154 26.72 4.23 6.89
C GLY A 154 26.23 2.77 6.83
N GLU A 155 26.40 2.01 7.90
CA GLU A 155 25.86 0.66 8.09
C GLU A 155 24.32 0.67 8.09
N TRP A 156 23.70 -0.44 7.67
CA TRP A 156 22.25 -0.59 7.80
C TRP A 156 21.86 -0.75 9.27
N LEU A 157 20.70 -0.21 9.63
CA LEU A 157 20.04 -0.58 10.88
C LEU A 157 19.45 -1.98 10.75
N ASN A 158 19.44 -2.75 11.85
CA ASN A 158 18.74 -4.03 11.88
C ASN A 158 17.21 -3.81 12.02
N TYR A 159 16.42 -4.87 11.82
CA TYR A 159 14.95 -4.80 11.91
C TYR A 159 14.45 -4.30 13.28
N LYS A 160 15.12 -4.63 14.40
CA LYS A 160 14.68 -4.22 15.75
C LYS A 160 14.88 -2.73 15.99
N ASP A 161 16.06 -2.21 15.66
CA ASP A 161 16.37 -0.78 15.83
C ASP A 161 15.51 0.05 14.86
N SER A 162 15.39 -0.39 13.61
CA SER A 162 14.46 0.21 12.63
C SER A 162 13.02 0.23 13.16
N ALA A 163 12.54 -0.87 13.73
CA ALA A 163 11.19 -0.98 14.27
C ALA A 163 10.92 0.01 15.41
N ILE A 164 11.87 0.17 16.34
CA ILE A 164 11.72 1.08 17.49
C ILE A 164 11.59 2.52 16.98
N MET A 165 12.49 2.93 16.08
CA MET A 165 12.53 4.30 15.56
C MET A 165 11.34 4.61 14.64
N LEU A 166 10.94 3.66 13.77
CA LEU A 166 9.76 3.80 12.91
C LEU A 166 8.46 3.85 13.73
N ALA A 167 8.30 2.99 14.75
CA ALA A 167 7.08 2.94 15.56
C ALA A 167 6.88 4.21 16.41
N GLU A 168 7.97 4.89 16.81
CA GLU A 168 7.91 6.23 17.41
C GLU A 168 7.55 7.30 16.36
N TYR A 169 8.28 7.33 15.23
CA TYR A 169 8.11 8.34 14.19
C TYR A 169 6.72 8.34 13.53
N LEU A 170 6.23 7.17 13.12
CA LEU A 170 4.94 7.02 12.45
C LEU A 170 3.77 7.44 13.35
N LYS A 171 3.89 7.11 14.64
CA LYS A 171 2.93 7.46 15.68
C LYS A 171 2.94 8.95 16.00
N GLU A 172 4.12 9.58 16.04
CA GLU A 172 4.23 11.03 16.14
C GLU A 172 3.60 11.73 14.92
N MET A 173 3.87 11.21 13.72
CA MET A 173 3.38 11.75 12.45
C MET A 173 1.92 11.41 12.13
N ASN A 174 1.24 10.60 12.95
CA ASN A 174 -0.17 10.18 12.79
C ASN A 174 -0.43 9.38 11.49
N TYR A 175 0.54 8.56 11.08
CA TYR A 175 0.32 7.54 10.05
C TYR A 175 -0.46 6.34 10.61
N THR A 176 -1.14 5.60 9.73
CA THR A 176 -1.95 4.43 10.08
C THR A 176 -1.33 3.11 9.66
N HIS A 177 -0.51 3.14 8.61
CA HIS A 177 0.13 1.99 8.01
C HIS A 177 1.54 2.36 7.58
N ILE A 178 2.43 1.38 7.58
CA ILE A 178 3.73 1.41 6.92
C ILE A 178 3.66 0.49 5.70
N GLU A 179 4.19 0.92 4.56
CA GLU A 179 4.33 0.10 3.35
C GLU A 179 5.82 -0.09 3.09
N ILE A 180 6.31 -1.32 3.19
CA ILE A 180 7.74 -1.62 3.17
C ILE A 180 8.10 -2.20 1.80
N MET A 181 9.05 -1.55 1.13
CA MET A 181 9.61 -1.98 -0.16
C MET A 181 10.22 -3.40 -0.08
N PRO A 182 10.29 -4.16 -1.20
CA PRO A 182 10.25 -5.62 -1.14
C PRO A 182 11.33 -6.24 -0.25
N ILE A 183 10.89 -7.03 0.74
CA ILE A 183 11.74 -7.52 1.84
C ILE A 183 12.11 -9.01 1.73
N ASN A 184 11.68 -9.68 0.66
CA ASN A 184 12.24 -10.95 0.19
C ASN A 184 13.77 -10.86 -0.03
N GLU A 185 14.50 -11.96 -0.19
CA GLU A 185 15.94 -11.87 -0.47
C GLU A 185 16.24 -11.54 -1.95
N TYR A 186 17.10 -10.55 -2.19
CA TYR A 186 17.47 -10.02 -3.51
C TYR A 186 18.98 -9.76 -3.62
N PRO A 187 19.62 -9.99 -4.79
CA PRO A 187 21.08 -9.94 -4.91
C PRO A 187 21.64 -8.51 -5.05
N LEU A 188 20.83 -7.54 -5.52
CA LEU A 188 21.29 -6.21 -5.92
C LEU A 188 20.51 -5.08 -5.21
N ASP A 189 21.20 -4.26 -4.41
CA ASP A 189 20.60 -3.13 -3.69
C ASP A 189 19.96 -2.07 -4.60
N ALA A 190 20.51 -1.90 -5.81
CA ALA A 190 20.01 -0.95 -6.80
C ALA A 190 18.66 -1.36 -7.43
N SER A 191 18.15 -2.57 -7.15
CA SER A 191 16.79 -2.99 -7.49
C SER A 191 15.74 -2.61 -6.45
N TRP A 192 16.17 -2.08 -5.29
CA TRP A 192 15.34 -1.69 -4.15
C TRP A 192 14.46 -2.80 -3.54
N GLY A 193 14.66 -4.06 -3.98
CA GLY A 193 13.87 -5.23 -3.61
C GLY A 193 13.18 -5.92 -4.78
N TYR A 194 12.87 -5.19 -5.86
CA TYR A 194 12.02 -5.66 -6.95
C TYR A 194 12.63 -6.77 -7.82
N GLN A 195 13.93 -7.05 -7.70
CA GLN A 195 14.59 -8.17 -8.37
C GLN A 195 14.89 -9.29 -7.38
N ALA A 196 13.86 -10.04 -7.02
CA ALA A 196 13.91 -11.09 -6.01
C ALA A 196 14.62 -12.38 -6.48
N THR A 197 15.23 -13.11 -5.53
CA THR A 197 15.69 -14.50 -5.72
C THR A 197 15.24 -15.46 -4.61
N GLY A 198 15.10 -15.00 -3.36
CA GLY A 198 14.67 -15.84 -2.23
C GLY A 198 13.31 -15.40 -1.70
N TYR A 199 12.23 -15.88 -2.33
CA TYR A 199 10.85 -15.43 -2.06
C TYR A 199 10.37 -15.72 -0.62
N TYR A 200 10.81 -16.83 -0.03
CA TYR A 200 10.44 -17.23 1.35
C TYR A 200 11.45 -16.76 2.41
N SER A 201 12.53 -16.10 2.01
CA SER A 201 13.53 -15.55 2.92
C SER A 201 13.28 -14.05 3.07
N VAL A 202 13.04 -13.59 4.30
CA VAL A 202 13.31 -12.20 4.66
C VAL A 202 14.78 -11.89 4.33
N THR A 203 15.07 -10.70 3.78
CA THR A 203 16.46 -10.35 3.43
C THR A 203 17.33 -10.28 4.68
N SER A 204 18.45 -10.99 4.61
CA SER A 204 19.45 -11.14 5.66
C SER A 204 20.22 -9.84 5.98
N ARG A 205 20.12 -8.82 5.11
CA ARG A 205 20.76 -7.49 5.25
C ARG A 205 20.52 -6.83 6.61
N TYR A 206 19.32 -7.01 7.19
CA TYR A 206 18.89 -6.31 8.41
C TYR A 206 18.65 -7.25 9.60
N GLY A 207 19.05 -8.53 9.51
CA GLY A 207 18.95 -9.51 10.60
C GLY A 207 18.15 -10.77 10.24
N THR A 208 17.61 -11.43 11.27
CA THR A 208 16.89 -12.71 11.14
C THR A 208 15.39 -12.52 10.85
N PRO A 209 14.68 -13.55 10.35
CA PRO A 209 13.23 -13.51 10.19
C PRO A 209 12.50 -13.16 11.49
N GLU A 210 12.94 -13.69 12.64
CA GLU A 210 12.39 -13.38 13.96
C GLU A 210 12.62 -11.90 14.39
N ASP A 211 13.62 -11.20 13.82
CA ASP A 211 13.80 -9.76 14.01
C ASP A 211 12.79 -8.94 13.19
N PHE A 212 12.41 -9.41 11.99
CA PHE A 212 11.34 -8.80 11.20
C PHE A 212 9.95 -9.07 11.82
N MET A 213 9.71 -10.26 12.37
CA MET A 213 8.50 -10.54 13.17
C MET A 213 8.40 -9.63 14.40
N PHE A 214 9.53 -9.26 15.02
CA PHE A 214 9.54 -8.23 16.07
C PHE A 214 9.10 -6.86 15.54
N LEU A 215 9.50 -6.46 14.33
CA LEU A 215 9.08 -5.20 13.71
C LEU A 215 7.57 -5.14 13.56
N VAL A 216 6.96 -6.14 12.92
CA VAL A 216 5.51 -6.20 12.69
C VAL A 216 4.74 -6.18 14.02
N ASN A 217 5.15 -7.02 14.98
CA ASN A 217 4.59 -7.05 16.34
C ASN A 217 4.70 -5.71 17.09
N LEU A 218 5.70 -4.86 16.79
CA LEU A 218 5.84 -3.54 17.40
C LEU A 218 4.96 -2.48 16.72
N MET A 219 4.73 -2.58 15.41
CA MET A 219 3.74 -1.76 14.69
C MET A 219 2.33 -2.06 15.19
N HIS A 220 1.95 -3.34 15.26
CA HIS A 220 0.64 -3.78 15.77
C HIS A 220 0.36 -3.29 17.20
N LYS A 221 1.37 -3.30 18.08
CA LYS A 221 1.27 -2.74 19.46
C LYS A 221 1.01 -1.24 19.49
N ASN A 222 1.47 -0.49 18.49
CA ASN A 222 1.21 0.93 18.32
C ASN A 222 -0.07 1.22 17.52
N ASN A 223 -0.77 0.19 17.05
CA ASN A 223 -1.94 0.25 16.15
C ASN A 223 -1.59 0.85 14.77
N ILE A 224 -0.38 0.53 14.28
CA ILE A 224 0.08 0.79 12.92
C ILE A 224 0.03 -0.55 12.18
N GLY A 225 -0.56 -0.58 10.99
CA GLY A 225 -0.58 -1.79 10.15
C GLY A 225 0.65 -1.91 9.24
N VAL A 226 0.99 -3.12 8.82
CA VAL A 226 2.14 -3.40 7.93
C VAL A 226 1.67 -3.92 6.58
N ILE A 227 2.03 -3.20 5.51
CA ILE A 227 1.88 -3.60 4.11
C ILE A 227 3.29 -3.93 3.57
N LEU A 228 3.41 -4.96 2.74
CA LEU A 228 4.65 -5.23 1.98
C LEU A 228 4.43 -5.01 0.48
N ASP A 229 5.44 -4.49 -0.21
CA ASP A 229 5.54 -4.69 -1.65
C ASP A 229 5.79 -6.17 -1.95
N TRP A 230 4.95 -6.76 -2.80
CA TRP A 230 5.05 -8.16 -3.22
C TRP A 230 5.11 -8.26 -4.75
N VAL A 231 6.10 -9.00 -5.27
CA VAL A 231 6.53 -8.91 -6.67
C VAL A 231 6.44 -10.27 -7.38
N PRO A 232 5.22 -10.73 -7.75
CA PRO A 232 4.99 -11.92 -8.57
C PRO A 232 5.03 -11.62 -10.08
N GLY A 233 5.26 -10.36 -10.48
CA GLY A 233 5.31 -9.97 -11.89
C GLY A 233 6.53 -10.54 -12.62
N HIS A 234 7.68 -10.55 -11.95
CA HIS A 234 8.94 -11.02 -12.51
C HIS A 234 9.96 -11.41 -11.43
N PHE A 235 11.05 -12.06 -11.85
CA PHE A 235 12.24 -12.39 -11.06
C PHE A 235 13.52 -12.17 -11.89
N CYS A 236 14.70 -12.07 -11.26
CA CYS A 236 15.96 -11.82 -11.98
C CYS A 236 16.64 -13.09 -12.49
N LYS A 237 17.56 -12.91 -13.45
CA LYS A 237 18.20 -14.01 -14.22
C LYS A 237 19.49 -14.55 -13.57
N ASP A 238 19.79 -14.13 -12.35
CA ASP A 238 20.94 -14.59 -11.58
C ASP A 238 20.99 -16.12 -11.50
N ALA A 239 22.15 -16.71 -11.76
CA ALA A 239 22.27 -18.15 -11.97
C ALA A 239 21.93 -19.00 -10.73
N HIS A 240 21.96 -18.43 -9.51
CA HIS A 240 21.50 -19.11 -8.29
C HIS A 240 19.97 -19.07 -8.10
N GLY A 241 19.26 -18.18 -8.82
CA GLY A 241 17.82 -17.97 -8.71
C GLY A 241 16.98 -18.91 -9.59
N LEU A 242 15.71 -18.56 -9.75
CA LEU A 242 14.69 -19.38 -10.41
C LEU A 242 14.86 -19.54 -11.93
N TYR A 243 15.70 -18.71 -12.57
CA TYR A 243 15.86 -18.73 -14.03
C TYR A 243 16.48 -20.04 -14.53
N ARG A 244 15.81 -20.67 -15.50
CA ARG A 244 16.13 -21.98 -16.07
C ARG A 244 16.47 -23.01 -15.00
N PHE A 245 15.63 -23.11 -13.96
CA PHE A 245 15.95 -23.80 -12.71
C PHE A 245 16.49 -25.24 -12.92
N ASP A 246 15.89 -25.98 -13.85
CA ASP A 246 16.30 -27.34 -14.26
C ASP A 246 16.87 -27.43 -15.68
N GLY A 247 17.40 -26.32 -16.22
CA GLY A 247 17.87 -26.17 -17.60
C GLY A 247 16.75 -25.88 -18.62
N THR A 248 15.48 -25.96 -18.21
CA THR A 248 14.30 -25.60 -19.03
C THR A 248 13.57 -24.37 -18.44
N PRO A 249 12.60 -23.76 -19.16
CA PRO A 249 11.65 -22.80 -18.58
C PRO A 249 10.77 -23.46 -17.49
N THR A 250 11.27 -23.44 -16.25
CA THR A 250 10.67 -24.13 -15.09
C THR A 250 9.67 -23.24 -14.37
N TYR A 251 10.05 -21.98 -14.10
CA TYR A 251 9.24 -20.98 -13.38
C TYR A 251 8.76 -19.85 -14.30
N GLU A 252 9.50 -19.58 -15.38
CA GLU A 252 9.22 -18.59 -16.41
C GLU A 252 8.42 -19.19 -17.59
N TYR A 253 7.68 -18.34 -18.31
CA TYR A 253 6.96 -18.79 -19.51
C TYR A 253 7.91 -19.36 -20.57
N PRO A 254 7.58 -20.49 -21.23
CA PRO A 254 8.42 -21.10 -22.26
C PRO A 254 8.48 -20.29 -23.57
N ASP A 255 7.48 -19.44 -23.84
CA ASP A 255 7.53 -18.44 -24.91
C ASP A 255 8.26 -17.20 -24.40
N SER A 256 9.51 -17.01 -24.84
CA SER A 256 10.36 -15.89 -24.43
C SER A 256 9.78 -14.51 -24.73
N ARG A 257 8.84 -14.39 -25.68
CA ARG A 257 8.16 -13.11 -25.97
C ARG A 257 7.23 -12.69 -24.83
N ILE A 258 6.72 -13.64 -24.06
CA ILE A 258 5.93 -13.39 -22.84
C ILE A 258 6.85 -13.45 -21.61
N GLY A 259 7.69 -14.49 -21.54
CA GLY A 259 8.54 -14.84 -20.40
C GLY A 259 9.75 -13.95 -20.16
N GLU A 260 10.23 -13.18 -21.15
CA GLU A 260 11.35 -12.26 -20.96
C GLU A 260 10.86 -10.81 -20.87
N ASN A 261 11.36 -10.05 -19.89
CA ASN A 261 11.34 -8.58 -19.93
C ASN A 261 12.72 -8.06 -20.34
N LYS A 262 12.79 -7.41 -21.50
CA LYS A 262 14.06 -6.95 -22.11
C LYS A 262 14.55 -5.63 -21.52
N GLU A 263 13.64 -4.75 -21.09
CA GLU A 263 13.98 -3.44 -20.53
C GLU A 263 14.54 -3.58 -19.12
N TRP A 264 13.94 -4.46 -18.30
CA TRP A 264 14.33 -4.68 -16.90
C TRP A 264 15.39 -5.77 -16.74
N GLY A 265 15.64 -6.58 -17.78
CA GLY A 265 16.58 -7.69 -17.75
C GLY A 265 16.10 -8.92 -16.96
N THR A 266 14.79 -9.04 -16.72
CA THR A 266 14.14 -10.03 -15.84
C THR A 266 13.31 -11.07 -16.60
N CYS A 267 12.78 -12.07 -15.89
CA CYS A 267 11.84 -13.08 -16.42
C CYS A 267 10.47 -12.98 -15.73
N ASN A 268 9.39 -13.15 -16.49
CA ASN A 268 8.01 -13.20 -16.00
C ASN A 268 7.59 -14.63 -15.64
N PHE A 269 6.93 -14.82 -14.50
CA PHE A 269 6.44 -16.13 -14.04
C PHE A 269 5.37 -16.74 -14.96
N ASP A 270 5.46 -18.05 -15.22
CA ASP A 270 4.42 -18.86 -15.86
C ASP A 270 3.25 -19.10 -14.91
N VAL A 271 2.45 -18.06 -14.65
CA VAL A 271 1.26 -18.17 -13.77
C VAL A 271 0.13 -19.02 -14.35
N THR A 272 0.31 -19.61 -15.56
CA THR A 272 -0.59 -20.66 -16.06
C THR A 272 -0.23 -22.06 -15.55
N ARG A 273 0.96 -22.22 -14.97
CA ARG A 273 1.46 -23.50 -14.47
C ARG A 273 1.10 -23.71 -13.00
N ASN A 274 0.53 -24.87 -12.71
CA ASN A 274 0.04 -25.25 -11.38
C ASN A 274 1.10 -25.14 -10.29
N GLU A 275 2.31 -25.64 -10.52
CA GLU A 275 3.40 -25.60 -9.54
C GLU A 275 3.87 -24.16 -9.24
N VAL A 276 3.79 -23.27 -10.23
CA VAL A 276 4.09 -21.83 -10.08
C VAL A 276 2.95 -21.11 -9.37
N LYS A 277 1.68 -21.44 -9.65
CA LYS A 277 0.54 -20.95 -8.86
C LYS A 277 0.67 -21.37 -7.39
N SER A 278 0.95 -22.65 -7.13
CA SER A 278 1.21 -23.14 -5.77
C SER A 278 2.36 -22.37 -5.12
N PHE A 279 3.50 -22.20 -5.79
CA PHE A 279 4.65 -21.44 -5.28
C PHE A 279 4.30 -19.99 -4.90
N LEU A 280 3.54 -19.26 -5.73
CA LEU A 280 3.19 -17.85 -5.50
C LEU A 280 2.09 -17.68 -4.45
N ILE A 281 1.00 -18.46 -4.53
CA ILE A 281 -0.10 -18.42 -3.55
C ILE A 281 0.43 -18.80 -2.15
N SER A 282 1.23 -19.86 -2.07
CA SER A 282 1.91 -20.27 -0.84
C SER A 282 2.88 -19.20 -0.31
N ASN A 283 3.50 -18.40 -1.18
CA ASN A 283 4.41 -17.35 -0.72
C ASN A 283 3.64 -16.20 -0.08
N LEU A 284 2.53 -15.78 -0.68
CA LEU A 284 1.69 -14.73 -0.11
C LEU A 284 1.02 -15.18 1.20
N ILE A 285 0.56 -16.43 1.27
CA ILE A 285 0.00 -17.01 2.51
C ILE A 285 1.07 -17.14 3.61
N TYR A 286 2.32 -17.51 3.27
CA TYR A 286 3.44 -17.53 4.22
C TYR A 286 3.69 -16.14 4.86
N TRP A 287 3.65 -15.06 4.08
CA TRP A 287 3.77 -13.69 4.60
C TRP A 287 2.62 -13.31 5.56
N PHE A 288 1.38 -13.66 5.23
CA PHE A 288 0.23 -13.37 6.10
C PHE A 288 0.18 -14.26 7.35
N LYS A 289 0.51 -15.55 7.22
CA LYS A 289 0.38 -16.54 8.29
C LYS A 289 1.52 -16.50 9.29
N GLU A 290 2.76 -16.47 8.82
CA GLU A 290 3.93 -16.55 9.71
C GLU A 290 4.38 -15.16 10.19
N PHE A 291 4.31 -14.14 9.33
CA PHE A 291 4.73 -12.76 9.65
C PHE A 291 3.60 -11.80 10.02
N HIS A 292 2.34 -12.26 10.02
CA HIS A 292 1.15 -11.50 10.44
C HIS A 292 0.87 -10.19 9.66
N ILE A 293 1.48 -9.95 8.49
CA ILE A 293 1.29 -8.65 7.79
C ILE A 293 -0.19 -8.41 7.42
N ASP A 294 -0.56 -7.14 7.28
CA ASP A 294 -1.96 -6.69 7.14
C ASP A 294 -2.38 -6.42 5.70
N GLY A 295 -1.43 -6.44 4.76
CA GLY A 295 -1.69 -6.23 3.34
C GLY A 295 -0.45 -6.41 2.47
N VAL A 296 -0.67 -6.40 1.16
CA VAL A 296 0.40 -6.23 0.17
C VAL A 296 0.02 -5.22 -0.90
N ARG A 297 1.03 -4.54 -1.45
CA ARG A 297 0.93 -3.79 -2.70
C ARG A 297 1.67 -4.56 -3.79
N MET A 298 1.01 -4.73 -4.93
CA MET A 298 1.51 -5.50 -6.06
C MET A 298 1.98 -4.56 -7.16
N ASP A 299 3.27 -4.65 -7.47
CA ASP A 299 3.95 -3.82 -8.46
C ASP A 299 3.63 -4.24 -9.90
N ALA A 300 3.55 -3.26 -10.80
CA ALA A 300 3.48 -3.45 -12.25
C ALA A 300 2.48 -4.52 -12.71
N VAL A 301 1.25 -4.52 -12.15
CA VAL A 301 0.18 -5.48 -12.49
C VAL A 301 -0.10 -5.49 -14.00
N ALA A 302 0.10 -4.35 -14.67
CA ALA A 302 0.04 -4.20 -16.12
C ALA A 302 1.03 -5.08 -16.91
N ASN A 303 2.24 -5.35 -16.40
CA ASN A 303 3.23 -6.26 -17.01
C ASN A 303 2.73 -7.71 -17.01
N MET A 304 1.89 -8.09 -16.05
CA MET A 304 1.23 -9.39 -16.04
C MET A 304 -0.01 -9.41 -16.94
N LEU A 305 -0.84 -8.35 -16.91
CA LEU A 305 -2.15 -8.28 -17.59
C LEU A 305 -2.10 -8.26 -19.13
N TYR A 306 -1.01 -7.80 -19.75
CA TYR A 306 -0.91 -7.69 -21.22
C TYR A 306 0.30 -8.45 -21.79
N LEU A 307 0.08 -9.18 -22.88
CA LEU A 307 1.10 -10.05 -23.50
C LEU A 307 2.33 -9.30 -24.01
N SER A 308 2.20 -8.00 -24.31
CA SER A 308 3.24 -7.16 -24.91
C SER A 308 3.42 -5.81 -24.19
N TYR A 309 3.17 -5.75 -22.87
CA TYR A 309 3.46 -4.55 -22.06
C TYR A 309 4.97 -4.26 -22.07
N GLY A 310 5.37 -3.02 -22.37
CA GLY A 310 6.80 -2.62 -22.41
C GLY A 310 7.64 -3.33 -23.47
N LYS A 311 7.04 -3.78 -24.59
CA LYS A 311 7.74 -4.55 -25.63
C LYS A 311 7.55 -3.99 -27.03
N ASP A 312 8.36 -2.98 -27.35
CA ASP A 312 8.47 -2.42 -28.70
C ASP A 312 8.67 -3.51 -29.76
N GLY A 313 7.85 -3.46 -30.81
CA GLY A 313 7.87 -4.41 -31.92
C GLY A 313 7.16 -5.76 -31.69
N GLU A 314 6.79 -6.11 -30.44
CA GLU A 314 6.05 -7.35 -30.15
C GLU A 314 4.53 -7.15 -30.11
N ASP A 315 4.06 -5.99 -30.58
CA ASP A 315 2.68 -5.51 -30.54
C ASP A 315 1.68 -6.32 -31.40
N GLY A 316 2.13 -7.44 -31.97
CA GLY A 316 1.33 -8.45 -32.68
C GLY A 316 0.91 -9.66 -31.84
N LEU A 317 1.41 -9.84 -30.60
CA LEU A 317 0.98 -10.93 -29.72
C LEU A 317 -0.51 -10.80 -29.36
N ARG A 318 -1.29 -11.87 -29.52
CA ARG A 318 -2.70 -11.92 -29.15
C ARG A 318 -3.06 -13.20 -28.41
N ASN A 319 -4.07 -13.12 -27.56
CA ASN A 319 -4.68 -14.29 -26.93
C ASN A 319 -5.59 -15.05 -27.89
N LYS A 320 -6.14 -16.18 -27.42
CA LYS A 320 -7.07 -17.06 -28.17
C LYS A 320 -8.35 -16.39 -28.69
N TYR A 321 -8.65 -15.16 -28.30
CA TYR A 321 -9.80 -14.37 -28.77
C TYR A 321 -9.40 -13.14 -29.61
N GLY A 322 -8.12 -12.95 -29.90
CA GLY A 322 -7.63 -11.82 -30.72
C GLY A 322 -7.40 -10.51 -29.96
N GLY A 323 -7.50 -10.51 -28.62
CA GLY A 323 -7.16 -9.36 -27.77
C GLY A 323 -5.70 -9.36 -27.28
N LYS A 324 -5.27 -8.30 -26.58
CA LYS A 324 -3.87 -8.14 -26.08
C LYS A 324 -3.67 -8.72 -24.68
N GLU A 325 -4.74 -9.19 -24.04
CA GLU A 325 -4.80 -9.51 -22.62
C GLU A 325 -4.17 -10.88 -22.34
N ASN A 326 -3.32 -10.98 -21.33
CA ASN A 326 -2.82 -12.25 -20.83
C ASN A 326 -3.89 -12.90 -19.94
N LEU A 327 -4.76 -13.70 -20.57
CA LEU A 327 -5.85 -14.40 -19.88
C LEU A 327 -5.35 -15.26 -18.71
N GLY A 328 -4.14 -15.81 -18.80
CA GLY A 328 -3.52 -16.58 -17.71
C GLY A 328 -3.28 -15.75 -16.45
N ALA A 329 -2.80 -14.52 -16.60
CA ALA A 329 -2.65 -13.59 -15.47
C ALA A 329 -3.99 -13.09 -14.93
N VAL A 330 -4.97 -12.85 -15.81
CA VAL A 330 -6.34 -12.45 -15.41
C VAL A 330 -7.01 -13.54 -14.56
N ASP A 331 -6.90 -14.79 -14.97
CA ASP A 331 -7.46 -15.92 -14.21
C ASP A 331 -6.64 -16.17 -12.93
N PHE A 332 -5.30 -16.05 -12.96
CA PHE A 332 -4.45 -16.11 -11.78
C PHE A 332 -4.80 -15.05 -10.71
N PHE A 333 -5.00 -13.78 -11.08
CA PHE A 333 -5.36 -12.74 -10.09
C PHE A 333 -6.71 -13.01 -9.43
N LYS A 334 -7.69 -13.51 -10.20
CA LYS A 334 -8.99 -13.90 -9.67
C LYS A 334 -8.87 -15.07 -8.70
N GLU A 335 -8.09 -16.10 -9.06
CA GLU A 335 -7.81 -17.26 -8.20
C GLU A 335 -7.08 -16.84 -6.91
N LEU A 336 -5.98 -16.09 -7.04
CA LEU A 336 -5.19 -15.55 -5.94
C LEU A 336 -6.04 -14.75 -4.96
N ASN A 337 -6.73 -13.70 -5.43
CA ASN A 337 -7.50 -12.82 -4.55
C ASN A 337 -8.70 -13.54 -3.93
N SER A 338 -9.35 -14.48 -4.63
CA SER A 338 -10.39 -15.33 -4.03
C SER A 338 -9.85 -16.22 -2.92
N VAL A 339 -8.67 -16.83 -3.10
CA VAL A 339 -8.02 -17.67 -2.07
C VAL A 339 -7.59 -16.84 -0.86
N ILE A 340 -6.92 -15.70 -1.08
CA ILE A 340 -6.45 -14.83 0.00
C ILE A 340 -7.62 -14.29 0.84
N HIS A 341 -8.72 -13.86 0.22
CA HIS A 341 -9.87 -13.36 0.98
C HIS A 341 -10.77 -14.45 1.58
N GLU A 342 -10.61 -15.72 1.20
CA GLU A 342 -11.24 -16.85 1.90
C GLU A 342 -10.53 -17.13 3.23
N ASP A 343 -9.19 -17.24 3.21
CA ASP A 343 -8.39 -17.55 4.40
C ASP A 343 -8.13 -16.31 5.28
N PHE A 344 -8.04 -15.13 4.67
CA PHE A 344 -7.72 -13.85 5.31
C PHE A 344 -8.67 -12.71 4.86
N PRO A 345 -9.96 -12.75 5.22
CA PRO A 345 -10.98 -11.76 4.81
C PRO A 345 -10.79 -10.35 5.41
N ASP A 346 -9.71 -10.11 6.16
CA ASP A 346 -9.43 -8.86 6.87
C ASP A 346 -8.14 -8.15 6.40
N ILE A 347 -7.48 -8.69 5.38
CA ILE A 347 -6.22 -8.21 4.79
C ILE A 347 -6.47 -7.33 3.56
N LEU A 348 -5.62 -6.32 3.35
CA LEU A 348 -5.71 -5.35 2.25
C LEU A 348 -4.82 -5.73 1.05
N VAL A 349 -5.39 -5.96 -0.13
CA VAL A 349 -4.60 -6.21 -1.37
C VAL A 349 -4.69 -5.03 -2.34
N ILE A 350 -3.55 -4.39 -2.63
CA ILE A 350 -3.45 -3.17 -3.46
C ILE A 350 -2.79 -3.50 -4.81
N ALA A 351 -3.38 -3.06 -5.92
CA ALA A 351 -2.76 -3.10 -7.25
C ALA A 351 -2.10 -1.76 -7.61
N GLU A 352 -0.87 -1.79 -8.12
CA GLU A 352 -0.38 -0.76 -9.05
C GLU A 352 -0.64 -1.22 -10.49
N ASP A 353 -1.59 -0.55 -11.14
CA ASP A 353 -1.88 -0.72 -12.56
C ASP A 353 -1.89 0.65 -13.23
N SER A 354 -0.82 0.93 -13.97
CA SER A 354 -0.62 2.11 -14.80
C SER A 354 -1.64 2.30 -15.93
N THR A 355 -2.47 1.29 -16.22
CA THR A 355 -3.38 1.27 -17.37
C THR A 355 -4.84 1.54 -17.00
N ALA A 356 -5.68 1.58 -18.04
CA ALA A 356 -7.13 1.74 -17.93
C ALA A 356 -7.87 0.40 -17.77
N TRP A 357 -7.26 -0.64 -17.19
CA TRP A 357 -7.96 -1.89 -16.91
C TRP A 357 -9.18 -1.62 -16.01
N PRO A 358 -10.39 -2.11 -16.38
CA PRO A 358 -11.62 -1.85 -15.63
C PRO A 358 -11.87 -2.89 -14.53
N ASN A 359 -12.57 -2.48 -13.48
CA ASN A 359 -13.01 -3.33 -12.38
C ASN A 359 -11.87 -4.00 -11.61
N VAL A 360 -10.71 -3.34 -11.51
CA VAL A 360 -9.55 -3.87 -10.77
C VAL A 360 -9.94 -4.14 -9.31
N THR A 361 -10.73 -3.26 -8.70
CA THR A 361 -11.15 -3.36 -7.30
C THR A 361 -12.59 -3.87 -7.14
N LYS A 362 -13.06 -4.72 -8.06
CA LYS A 362 -14.34 -5.45 -7.94
C LYS A 362 -14.10 -6.93 -7.72
N HIS A 363 -15.07 -7.58 -7.10
CA HIS A 363 -15.00 -9.01 -6.79
C HIS A 363 -14.90 -9.85 -8.08
N PRO A 364 -14.19 -11.00 -8.09
CA PRO A 364 -14.03 -11.83 -9.29
C PRO A 364 -15.34 -12.31 -9.93
N ILE A 365 -16.39 -12.55 -9.10
CA ILE A 365 -17.73 -12.93 -9.58
C ILE A 365 -18.39 -11.82 -10.40
N ASP A 366 -18.12 -10.55 -10.07
CA ASP A 366 -18.61 -9.37 -10.81
C ASP A 366 -17.74 -9.05 -12.05
N GLY A 367 -16.82 -9.96 -12.41
CA GLY A 367 -15.89 -9.82 -13.53
C GLY A 367 -14.62 -9.02 -13.23
N GLY A 368 -14.43 -8.57 -11.98
CA GLY A 368 -13.24 -7.84 -11.56
C GLY A 368 -12.00 -8.71 -11.35
N LEU A 369 -10.89 -8.08 -10.92
CA LEU A 369 -9.65 -8.79 -10.57
C LEU A 369 -9.56 -9.19 -9.09
N GLY A 370 -10.41 -8.65 -8.22
CA GLY A 370 -10.49 -9.02 -6.81
C GLY A 370 -9.60 -8.25 -5.84
N PHE A 371 -8.91 -7.19 -6.25
CA PHE A 371 -8.14 -6.33 -5.34
C PHE A 371 -9.06 -5.50 -4.44
N ASP A 372 -8.60 -5.12 -3.24
CA ASP A 372 -9.29 -4.13 -2.41
C ASP A 372 -9.13 -2.71 -2.94
N SER A 373 -7.98 -2.39 -3.55
CA SER A 373 -7.63 -1.02 -3.94
C SER A 373 -6.65 -0.94 -5.11
N LYS A 374 -6.63 0.21 -5.80
CA LYS A 374 -5.74 0.51 -6.93
C LYS A 374 -5.02 1.84 -6.73
N TRP A 375 -3.73 1.93 -7.09
CA TRP A 375 -3.01 3.21 -7.14
C TRP A 375 -3.57 4.11 -8.26
N ASN A 376 -3.91 5.36 -7.93
CA ASN A 376 -4.44 6.33 -8.89
C ASN A 376 -3.31 7.05 -9.64
N MET A 377 -2.67 6.33 -10.56
CA MET A 377 -1.57 6.85 -11.38
C MET A 377 -1.98 8.04 -12.25
N GLY A 378 -3.25 8.12 -12.65
CA GLY A 378 -3.82 9.27 -13.36
C GLY A 378 -3.85 10.53 -12.51
N TRP A 379 -4.44 10.46 -11.30
CA TRP A 379 -4.42 11.55 -10.33
C TRP A 379 -2.99 12.00 -10.00
N MET A 380 -2.06 11.05 -9.79
CA MET A 380 -0.67 11.35 -9.44
C MET A 380 0.01 12.17 -10.55
N ASN A 381 -0.03 11.67 -11.79
CA ASN A 381 0.63 12.31 -12.94
C ASN A 381 0.07 13.70 -13.21
N ASP A 382 -1.25 13.85 -13.23
CA ASP A 382 -1.89 15.14 -13.52
C ASP A 382 -1.69 16.14 -12.37
N THR A 383 -1.78 15.71 -11.12
CA THR A 383 -1.55 16.57 -9.95
C THR A 383 -0.10 17.05 -9.91
N LEU A 384 0.90 16.16 -9.99
CA LEU A 384 2.30 16.58 -9.97
C LEU A 384 2.65 17.50 -11.14
N LYS A 385 2.10 17.23 -12.34
CA LYS A 385 2.28 18.10 -13.50
C LYS A 385 1.64 19.47 -13.28
N TYR A 386 0.43 19.57 -12.73
CA TYR A 386 -0.19 20.86 -12.38
C TYR A 386 0.64 21.67 -11.38
N PHE A 387 1.13 21.01 -10.32
CA PHE A 387 1.91 21.68 -9.28
C PHE A 387 3.30 22.15 -9.77
N SER A 388 3.92 21.44 -10.72
CA SER A 388 5.19 21.86 -11.34
C SER A 388 5.09 23.10 -12.27
N ILE A 389 3.88 23.46 -12.69
CA ILE A 389 3.65 24.60 -13.59
C ILE A 389 3.57 25.89 -12.77
N ASP A 390 4.21 26.96 -13.25
CA ASP A 390 4.14 28.29 -12.65
C ASP A 390 2.68 28.77 -12.54
N PRO A 391 2.26 29.36 -11.40
CA PRO A 391 0.89 29.83 -11.20
C PRO A 391 0.29 30.72 -12.30
N ILE A 392 1.12 31.44 -13.06
CA ILE A 392 0.67 32.29 -14.17
C ILE A 392 0.09 31.45 -15.33
N PHE A 393 0.56 30.23 -15.56
CA PHE A 393 0.14 29.37 -16.68
C PHE A 393 -0.86 28.27 -16.28
N ARG A 394 -1.18 28.13 -14.99
CA ARG A 394 -2.05 27.05 -14.48
C ARG A 394 -3.49 27.11 -15.01
N TYR A 395 -3.95 28.25 -15.52
CA TYR A 395 -5.31 28.41 -16.07
C TYR A 395 -5.57 27.51 -17.30
N GLU A 396 -4.55 27.23 -18.12
CA GLU A 396 -4.63 26.29 -19.27
C GLU A 396 -4.61 24.81 -18.84
N HIS A 397 -4.36 24.55 -17.56
CA HIS A 397 -4.09 23.22 -17.01
C HIS A 397 -4.96 22.87 -15.80
N HIS A 398 -5.90 23.73 -15.42
CA HIS A 398 -6.85 23.55 -14.30
C HIS A 398 -7.61 22.21 -14.36
N GLY A 399 -7.90 21.72 -15.57
CA GLY A 399 -8.49 20.41 -15.81
C GLY A 399 -7.71 19.24 -15.19
N LYS A 400 -6.39 19.38 -14.94
CA LYS A 400 -5.57 18.35 -14.30
C LYS A 400 -5.95 18.08 -12.85
N LEU A 401 -6.52 19.06 -12.15
CA LEU A 401 -7.06 18.82 -10.82
C LEU A 401 -8.49 18.28 -10.90
N THR A 402 -9.34 18.80 -11.78
CA THR A 402 -10.75 18.42 -11.82
C THR A 402 -11.03 17.08 -12.52
N PHE A 403 -10.19 16.64 -13.46
CA PHE A 403 -10.44 15.44 -14.28
C PHE A 403 -10.45 14.14 -13.48
N SER A 404 -9.63 13.99 -12.43
CA SER A 404 -9.61 12.79 -11.60
C SER A 404 -10.97 12.49 -10.95
N PHE A 405 -11.76 13.51 -10.66
CA PHE A 405 -13.11 13.37 -10.09
C PHE A 405 -14.13 12.74 -11.06
N MET A 406 -13.85 12.71 -12.37
CA MET A 406 -14.70 12.00 -13.35
C MET A 406 -14.71 10.47 -13.12
N TYR A 407 -13.67 9.94 -12.47
CA TYR A 407 -13.51 8.51 -12.21
C TYR A 407 -13.12 8.18 -10.75
N ALA A 408 -12.93 9.15 -9.85
CA ALA A 408 -12.49 8.94 -8.46
C ALA A 408 -13.34 7.98 -7.59
N PHE A 409 -14.48 7.50 -8.09
CA PHE A 409 -15.38 6.54 -7.44
C PHE A 409 -15.64 5.28 -8.27
N SER A 410 -14.95 5.07 -9.41
CA SER A 410 -15.06 3.83 -10.19
C SER A 410 -14.35 2.67 -9.50
N GLU A 411 -13.15 2.91 -8.95
CA GLU A 411 -12.34 1.97 -8.17
C GLU A 411 -12.11 2.52 -6.75
N ASN A 412 -11.71 1.66 -5.83
CA ASN A 412 -11.20 2.04 -4.52
C ASN A 412 -9.76 2.56 -4.68
N TYR A 413 -9.56 3.87 -4.69
CA TYR A 413 -8.24 4.44 -4.98
C TYR A 413 -7.36 4.68 -3.75
N VAL A 414 -6.07 4.36 -3.90
CA VAL A 414 -4.96 4.99 -3.16
C VAL A 414 -4.41 6.14 -4.01
N LEU A 415 -4.00 7.24 -3.40
CA LEU A 415 -3.40 8.41 -4.05
C LEU A 415 -1.88 8.45 -3.76
N PRO A 416 -1.03 7.86 -4.61
CA PRO A 416 0.39 7.70 -4.33
C PRO A 416 1.20 8.98 -4.60
N LEU A 417 2.10 9.32 -3.67
CA LEU A 417 3.27 10.14 -3.90
C LEU A 417 4.50 9.31 -3.48
N SER A 418 4.81 8.31 -4.31
CA SER A 418 5.67 7.17 -4.00
C SER A 418 7.16 7.39 -4.32
N HIS A 419 7.99 6.41 -3.96
CA HIS A 419 9.45 6.39 -4.19
C HIS A 419 9.83 6.68 -5.65
N ASP A 420 9.09 6.08 -6.59
CA ASP A 420 9.23 6.25 -8.03
C ASP A 420 9.17 7.71 -8.49
N GLU A 421 8.45 8.57 -7.77
CA GLU A 421 8.27 9.97 -8.15
C GLU A 421 9.37 10.90 -7.65
N VAL A 422 10.37 10.41 -6.90
CA VAL A 422 11.46 11.24 -6.35
C VAL A 422 12.86 10.75 -6.73
N VAL A 423 12.97 10.12 -7.91
CA VAL A 423 14.18 9.50 -8.47
C VAL A 423 14.35 9.79 -9.97
N HIS A 424 15.48 9.35 -10.55
CA HIS A 424 15.74 9.31 -11.99
C HIS A 424 15.56 10.65 -12.74
N GLY A 425 15.89 11.77 -12.09
CA GLY A 425 15.75 13.11 -12.68
C GLY A 425 14.34 13.70 -12.59
N LYS A 426 13.36 12.99 -12.00
CA LYS A 426 12.01 13.52 -11.74
C LYS A 426 11.98 14.59 -10.64
N LYS A 427 13.07 14.74 -9.89
CA LYS A 427 13.25 15.58 -8.68
C LYS A 427 12.42 15.15 -7.47
N SER A 428 12.88 15.55 -6.28
CA SER A 428 12.09 15.51 -5.04
C SER A 428 10.80 16.33 -5.16
N ILE A 429 9.79 16.05 -4.33
CA ILE A 429 8.49 16.75 -4.37
C ILE A 429 8.66 18.27 -4.28
N ILE A 430 9.54 18.79 -3.42
CA ILE A 430 9.76 20.24 -3.30
C ILE A 430 10.46 20.83 -4.53
N GLU A 431 11.42 20.13 -5.13
CA GLU A 431 12.15 20.63 -6.30
C GLU A 431 11.38 20.50 -7.64
N LYS A 432 10.26 19.77 -7.65
CA LYS A 432 9.24 19.88 -8.71
C LYS A 432 8.55 21.26 -8.71
N MET A 433 8.49 21.95 -7.57
CA MET A 433 7.69 23.17 -7.40
C MET A 433 8.36 24.41 -8.01
N PRO A 434 7.58 25.33 -8.62
CA PRO A 434 8.10 26.59 -9.17
C PRO A 434 8.33 27.65 -8.08
N GLY A 435 8.96 28.76 -8.48
CA GLY A 435 9.18 29.94 -7.63
C GLY A 435 10.39 29.84 -6.68
N TYR A 436 10.46 30.77 -5.73
CA TYR A 436 11.49 30.80 -4.69
C TYR A 436 11.20 29.76 -3.59
N TYR A 437 12.16 29.51 -2.70
CA TYR A 437 12.04 28.47 -1.66
C TYR A 437 10.73 28.55 -0.84
N GLU A 438 10.33 29.75 -0.41
CA GLU A 438 9.06 29.97 0.31
C GLU A 438 7.82 29.62 -0.52
N ASP A 439 7.86 29.86 -1.84
CA ASP A 439 6.78 29.50 -2.76
C ASP A 439 6.75 27.99 -2.99
N LYS A 440 7.92 27.34 -3.11
CA LYS A 440 8.03 25.87 -3.15
C LYS A 440 7.46 25.21 -1.88
N LEU A 441 7.74 25.77 -0.70
CA LEU A 441 7.16 25.32 0.56
C LEU A 441 5.63 25.49 0.56
N ALA A 442 5.11 26.65 0.15
CA ALA A 442 3.67 26.89 0.05
C ALA A 442 2.95 25.98 -0.97
N HIS A 443 3.58 25.71 -2.11
CA HIS A 443 3.12 24.72 -3.09
C HIS A 443 3.13 23.31 -2.51
N THR A 444 4.17 22.90 -1.81
CA THR A 444 4.30 21.58 -1.16
C THR A 444 3.19 21.36 -0.13
N ARG A 445 2.92 22.34 0.76
CA ARG A 445 1.78 22.28 1.69
C ARG A 445 0.45 22.18 0.95
N SER A 446 0.30 22.88 -0.17
CA SER A 446 -0.92 22.89 -0.98
C SER A 446 -1.14 21.57 -1.73
N LEU A 447 -0.08 20.90 -2.20
CA LEU A 447 -0.13 19.56 -2.78
C LEU A 447 -0.64 18.54 -1.75
N TYR A 448 -0.02 18.50 -0.57
CA TYR A 448 -0.43 17.55 0.48
C TYR A 448 -1.86 17.85 0.97
N SER A 449 -2.23 19.13 1.11
CA SER A 449 -3.62 19.53 1.39
C SER A 449 -4.60 18.93 0.37
N TYR A 450 -4.24 18.98 -0.92
CA TYR A 450 -5.07 18.49 -2.01
C TYR A 450 -5.16 16.96 -2.03
N GLN A 451 -4.03 16.26 -1.91
CA GLN A 451 -4.00 14.80 -1.74
C GLN A 451 -4.88 14.36 -0.55
N MET A 452 -4.80 15.06 0.59
CA MET A 452 -5.56 14.70 1.78
C MET A 452 -7.06 14.93 1.62
N ALA A 453 -7.46 16.03 0.95
CA ALA A 453 -8.85 16.40 0.75
C ALA A 453 -9.56 15.60 -0.37
N HIS A 454 -8.83 15.23 -1.43
CA HIS A 454 -9.34 14.42 -2.54
C HIS A 454 -9.87 13.05 -2.05
N PRO A 455 -10.92 12.47 -2.64
CA PRO A 455 -11.39 11.11 -2.33
C PRO A 455 -10.30 10.04 -2.54
N GLY A 456 -10.34 8.99 -1.72
CA GLY A 456 -9.39 7.88 -1.75
C GLY A 456 -8.36 7.91 -0.61
N LYS A 457 -7.65 6.81 -0.44
CA LYS A 457 -6.65 6.58 0.61
C LYS A 457 -5.30 7.23 0.26
N LYS A 458 -4.40 7.39 1.23
CA LYS A 458 -3.19 8.23 1.08
C LYS A 458 -1.93 7.40 1.17
N LEU A 459 -0.94 7.70 0.33
CA LEU A 459 0.42 7.16 0.43
C LEU A 459 1.44 8.28 0.18
N ASN A 460 2.45 8.37 1.04
CA ASN A 460 3.62 9.23 0.83
C ASN A 460 4.89 8.45 1.15
N PHE A 461 5.88 8.56 0.26
CA PHE A 461 7.23 8.06 0.50
C PHE A 461 7.98 8.87 1.55
N MET A 462 8.86 8.17 2.27
CA MET A 462 9.83 8.76 3.19
C MET A 462 10.66 9.90 2.57
N GLY A 463 10.81 11.00 3.30
CA GLY A 463 11.46 12.24 2.84
C GLY A 463 10.47 13.28 2.33
N ASN A 464 9.34 12.89 1.74
CA ASN A 464 8.33 13.82 1.24
C ASN A 464 7.70 14.62 2.40
N GLU A 465 7.47 13.98 3.54
CA GLU A 465 6.77 14.55 4.70
C GLU A 465 7.52 15.72 5.36
N PHE A 466 8.83 15.85 5.13
CA PHE A 466 9.63 16.99 5.58
C PHE A 466 10.26 17.79 4.43
N ALA A 467 9.82 17.58 3.19
CA ALA A 467 10.37 18.21 1.99
C ALA A 467 11.89 18.03 1.82
N HIS A 468 12.35 16.78 1.87
CA HIS A 468 13.72 16.38 1.51
C HIS A 468 14.12 17.00 0.17
N GLY A 469 15.27 17.69 0.12
CA GLY A 469 15.65 18.51 -1.03
C GLY A 469 16.13 17.69 -2.22
N LEU A 470 16.98 16.70 -1.97
CA LEU A 470 17.61 15.87 -2.99
C LEU A 470 16.71 14.68 -3.40
N GLU A 471 16.95 14.13 -4.59
CA GLU A 471 16.35 12.86 -5.00
C GLU A 471 16.75 11.73 -4.04
N TRP A 472 15.87 10.73 -3.93
CA TRP A 472 16.11 9.58 -3.06
C TRP A 472 17.28 8.74 -3.58
N ARG A 473 18.12 8.28 -2.65
CA ARG A 473 19.32 7.48 -2.93
C ARG A 473 19.34 6.27 -2.00
N PHE A 474 19.09 5.09 -2.56
CA PHE A 474 19.03 3.81 -1.82
C PHE A 474 20.32 3.44 -1.06
N TYR A 475 21.46 4.01 -1.44
CA TYR A 475 22.79 3.70 -0.90
C TYR A 475 23.20 4.54 0.31
N GLU A 476 22.42 5.53 0.73
CA GLU A 476 22.72 6.39 1.88
C GLU A 476 21.51 6.51 2.84
N SER A 477 21.52 7.48 3.76
CA SER A 477 20.40 7.80 4.66
C SER A 477 19.69 9.05 4.14
N LEU A 478 18.38 9.18 4.39
CA LEU A 478 17.71 10.47 4.29
C LEU A 478 18.40 11.55 5.13
N GLU A 479 18.32 12.80 4.67
CA GLU A 479 18.97 13.99 5.25
C GLU A 479 18.27 14.49 6.54
N TRP A 480 18.14 13.63 7.55
CA TRP A 480 17.44 13.94 8.82
C TRP A 480 17.93 15.21 9.54
N HIS A 481 19.19 15.58 9.35
CA HIS A 481 19.80 16.79 9.92
C HIS A 481 19.12 18.09 9.45
N LEU A 482 18.37 18.06 8.33
CA LEU A 482 17.59 19.20 7.85
C LEU A 482 16.47 19.61 8.82
N LEU A 483 15.97 18.70 9.66
CA LEU A 483 14.95 19.03 10.67
C LEU A 483 15.49 19.95 11.78
N ASP A 484 16.76 19.78 12.15
CA ASP A 484 17.45 20.63 13.10
C ASP A 484 17.93 21.93 12.45
N GLN A 485 18.55 21.81 11.26
CA GLN A 485 19.29 22.89 10.60
C GLN A 485 18.43 23.81 9.72
N ASN A 486 17.27 23.36 9.23
CA ASN A 486 16.41 24.13 8.34
C ASN A 486 14.97 24.25 8.89
N ASN A 487 14.53 25.49 9.10
CA ASN A 487 13.18 25.80 9.57
C ASN A 487 12.11 25.30 8.59
N GLY A 488 12.30 25.47 7.28
CA GLY A 488 11.31 25.11 6.26
C GLY A 488 11.00 23.62 6.26
N ASN A 489 12.02 22.76 6.35
CA ASN A 489 11.85 21.31 6.45
C ASN A 489 11.02 20.90 7.69
N ARG A 490 11.38 21.44 8.86
CA ARG A 490 10.65 21.20 10.12
C ARG A 490 9.23 21.77 10.09
N GLU A 491 9.00 22.87 9.38
CA GLU A 491 7.69 23.50 9.21
C GLU A 491 6.77 22.71 8.26
N ILE A 492 7.31 22.09 7.20
CA ILE A 492 6.58 21.12 6.37
C ILE A 492 6.23 19.87 7.18
N GLN A 493 7.19 19.31 7.94
CA GLN A 493 6.92 18.16 8.82
C GLN A 493 5.83 18.48 9.86
N THR A 494 5.89 19.66 10.48
CA THR A 494 4.86 20.16 11.41
C THR A 494 3.50 20.33 10.71
N TYR A 495 3.48 20.70 9.43
CA TYR A 495 2.25 20.76 8.64
C TYR A 495 1.69 19.37 8.33
N VAL A 496 2.50 18.45 7.81
CA VAL A 496 2.06 17.08 7.46
C VAL A 496 1.57 16.34 8.70
N LYS A 497 2.27 16.47 9.84
CA LYS A 497 1.82 15.95 11.14
C LYS A 497 0.42 16.45 11.54
N ALA A 498 0.14 17.73 11.33
CA ALA A 498 -1.17 18.33 11.61
C ALA A 498 -2.25 17.89 10.60
N LEU A 499 -1.88 17.70 9.34
CA LEU A 499 -2.77 17.27 8.25
C LEU A 499 -3.12 15.78 8.36
N ASN A 500 -2.16 14.92 8.69
CA ASN A 500 -2.37 13.51 9.02
C ASN A 500 -3.30 13.37 10.23
N LYS A 501 -3.07 14.17 11.28
CA LYS A 501 -3.98 14.21 12.43
C LYS A 501 -5.41 14.63 12.03
N LEU A 502 -5.55 15.65 11.18
CA LEU A 502 -6.85 16.09 10.66
C LEU A 502 -7.59 14.94 9.94
N TYR A 503 -6.89 14.14 9.14
CA TYR A 503 -7.44 12.97 8.45
C TYR A 503 -7.96 11.90 9.43
N LEU A 504 -7.30 11.68 10.56
CA LEU A 504 -7.80 10.75 11.59
C LEU A 504 -9.05 11.26 12.32
N GLU A 505 -9.10 12.57 12.62
CA GLU A 505 -10.19 13.19 13.39
C GLU A 505 -11.46 13.47 12.55
N GLU A 506 -11.35 13.62 11.23
CA GLU A 506 -12.43 14.07 10.34
C GLU A 506 -12.93 12.96 9.40
N LYS A 507 -14.00 12.24 9.81
CA LYS A 507 -14.60 11.12 9.04
C LYS A 507 -14.91 11.44 7.58
N ALA A 508 -15.29 12.68 7.31
CA ALA A 508 -15.60 13.16 5.96
C ALA A 508 -14.43 13.01 4.95
N LEU A 509 -13.17 12.98 5.41
CA LEU A 509 -11.99 12.91 4.53
C LEU A 509 -11.66 11.50 4.01
N TRP A 510 -12.20 10.45 4.63
CA TRP A 510 -11.95 9.04 4.29
C TRP A 510 -13.20 8.18 4.12
N GLU A 511 -14.39 8.75 4.32
CA GLU A 511 -15.61 8.16 3.77
C GLU A 511 -15.66 8.52 2.27
N ASP A 512 -15.32 7.55 1.43
CA ASP A 512 -15.08 7.72 -0.02
C ASP A 512 -16.19 7.02 -0.83
N SER A 513 -17.12 7.78 -1.40
CA SER A 513 -18.12 7.31 -2.37
C SER A 513 -18.76 8.51 -3.10
N TRP A 514 -19.49 8.26 -4.18
CA TRP A 514 -20.03 9.30 -5.07
C TRP A 514 -20.91 10.35 -4.34
N ASP A 515 -21.51 9.96 -3.21
CA ASP A 515 -22.37 10.78 -2.35
C ASP A 515 -21.62 11.51 -1.22
N THR A 516 -20.30 11.32 -1.04
CA THR A 516 -19.48 11.95 0.02
C THR A 516 -18.67 13.16 -0.43
N PHE A 517 -18.91 13.61 -1.67
CA PHE A 517 -18.25 14.75 -2.32
C PHE A 517 -19.27 15.70 -2.96
N GLU A 518 -18.90 16.98 -3.13
CA GLU A 518 -19.72 17.98 -3.84
C GLU A 518 -18.85 19.18 -4.25
N TRP A 519 -18.84 19.59 -5.51
CA TRP A 519 -18.17 20.83 -5.92
C TRP A 519 -18.89 22.06 -5.36
N ILE A 520 -18.11 23.06 -4.94
CA ILE A 520 -18.59 24.43 -4.66
C ILE A 520 -18.09 25.38 -5.74
N GLU A 521 -16.78 25.32 -6.01
CA GLU A 521 -16.11 26.04 -7.07
C GLU A 521 -15.17 25.11 -7.82
N HIS A 522 -15.29 25.09 -9.14
CA HIS A 522 -14.45 24.25 -10.02
C HIS A 522 -14.25 24.83 -11.43
N GLU A 523 -14.95 25.92 -11.78
CA GLU A 523 -14.89 26.56 -13.10
C GLU A 523 -14.01 27.83 -13.07
N ASN A 524 -13.61 28.32 -11.89
CA ASN A 524 -12.70 29.47 -11.76
C ASN A 524 -11.23 29.12 -12.06
N TYR A 525 -10.96 28.67 -13.29
CA TYR A 525 -9.62 28.39 -13.81
C TYR A 525 -8.79 29.68 -13.99
N THR A 526 -9.41 30.81 -14.29
CA THR A 526 -8.72 32.10 -14.49
C THR A 526 -8.07 32.64 -13.22
N GLU A 527 -8.63 32.36 -12.05
CA GLU A 527 -8.02 32.73 -10.76
C GLU A 527 -7.29 31.56 -10.07
N ASN A 528 -7.24 30.37 -10.71
CA ASN A 528 -6.74 29.11 -10.15
C ASN A 528 -7.36 28.75 -8.78
N MET A 529 -8.69 28.84 -8.69
CA MET A 529 -9.45 28.61 -7.46
C MET A 529 -10.25 27.30 -7.55
N LEU A 530 -10.19 26.48 -6.49
CA LEU A 530 -11.09 25.34 -6.29
C LEU A 530 -11.74 25.41 -4.90
N ALA A 531 -12.95 24.89 -4.77
CA ALA A 531 -13.57 24.62 -3.48
C ALA A 531 -14.54 23.44 -3.55
N PHE A 532 -14.57 22.60 -2.53
CA PHE A 532 -15.49 21.46 -2.48
C PHE A 532 -15.87 21.08 -1.04
N LEU A 533 -16.98 20.34 -0.93
CA LEU A 533 -17.36 19.60 0.27
C LEU A 533 -16.70 18.23 0.26
N ARG A 534 -16.20 17.83 1.43
CA ARG A 534 -16.14 16.42 1.84
C ARG A 534 -17.18 16.24 2.94
N LYS A 535 -18.02 15.21 2.87
CA LYS A 535 -19.20 15.03 3.74
C LYS A 535 -19.44 13.56 4.05
N THR A 536 -19.94 13.25 5.25
CA THR A 536 -20.42 11.90 5.55
C THR A 536 -21.71 11.61 4.77
N LYS A 537 -22.01 10.32 4.49
CA LYS A 537 -23.22 9.93 3.72
C LYS A 537 -24.53 10.43 4.32
N ASP A 538 -24.56 10.62 5.63
CA ASP A 538 -25.70 11.11 6.39
C ASP A 538 -25.68 12.63 6.63
N PHE A 539 -24.76 13.36 5.97
CA PHE A 539 -24.50 14.80 6.07
C PHE A 539 -24.20 15.32 7.50
N LYS A 540 -24.05 14.45 8.50
CA LYS A 540 -23.89 14.89 9.91
C LYS A 540 -22.56 15.59 10.15
N GLU A 541 -21.50 15.20 9.43
CA GLU A 541 -20.21 15.88 9.47
C GLU A 541 -19.72 16.19 8.05
N TYR A 542 -19.30 17.43 7.82
CA TYR A 542 -18.72 17.87 6.55
C TYR A 542 -17.69 18.96 6.77
N LEU A 543 -16.78 19.05 5.79
CA LEU A 543 -15.76 20.08 5.67
C LEU A 543 -15.96 20.84 4.37
N ILE A 544 -15.74 22.14 4.41
CA ILE A 544 -15.52 22.97 3.22
C ILE A 544 -14.01 23.12 3.08
N ILE A 545 -13.44 22.69 1.96
CA ILE A 545 -12.02 22.88 1.65
C ILE A 545 -11.92 23.87 0.49
N VAL A 546 -11.11 24.91 0.67
CA VAL A 546 -10.95 26.02 -0.28
C VAL A 546 -9.48 26.17 -0.62
N PHE A 547 -9.17 26.21 -1.92
CA PHE A 547 -7.83 26.21 -2.47
C PHE A 547 -7.61 27.46 -3.32
N ASN A 548 -6.51 28.17 -3.07
CA ASN A 548 -5.96 29.17 -3.97
C ASN A 548 -4.60 28.66 -4.49
N PHE A 549 -4.57 28.23 -5.75
CA PHE A 549 -3.37 27.77 -6.43
C PHE A 549 -2.72 28.84 -7.32
N SER A 550 -3.18 30.10 -7.23
CA SER A 550 -2.54 31.25 -7.88
C SER A 550 -1.41 31.84 -7.05
N GLY A 551 -0.56 32.63 -7.71
CA GLY A 551 0.46 33.48 -7.08
C GLY A 551 -0.08 34.76 -6.42
N GLU A 552 -1.41 34.95 -6.38
CA GLU A 552 -2.06 36.17 -5.90
C GLU A 552 -2.86 35.94 -4.61
N ASN A 553 -3.05 37.00 -3.82
CA ASN A 553 -3.89 36.98 -2.63
C ASN A 553 -5.34 37.39 -2.98
N ARG A 554 -6.31 36.47 -2.85
CA ARG A 554 -7.74 36.78 -3.04
C ARG A 554 -8.30 37.42 -1.77
N LYS A 555 -8.91 38.61 -1.87
CA LYS A 555 -9.53 39.30 -0.73
C LYS A 555 -11.05 39.24 -0.81
N LYS A 556 -11.72 39.02 0.32
CA LYS A 556 -13.18 38.80 0.40
C LYS A 556 -13.71 37.78 -0.62
N TYR A 557 -12.92 36.75 -0.92
CA TYR A 557 -13.29 35.68 -1.83
C TYR A 557 -14.54 34.96 -1.30
N LYS A 558 -15.55 34.82 -2.15
CA LYS A 558 -16.85 34.31 -1.75
C LYS A 558 -16.94 32.81 -1.97
N ILE A 559 -17.40 32.10 -0.94
CA ILE A 559 -17.66 30.67 -0.97
C ILE A 559 -19.09 30.42 -0.51
N GLY A 560 -19.92 29.84 -1.38
CA GLY A 560 -21.27 29.40 -1.01
C GLY A 560 -21.22 28.30 0.06
N VAL A 561 -22.07 28.37 1.08
CA VAL A 561 -22.06 27.43 2.22
C VAL A 561 -23.46 26.81 2.42
N PRO A 562 -23.56 25.53 2.82
CA PRO A 562 -24.83 24.81 2.81
C PRO A 562 -25.79 25.16 3.96
N GLU A 563 -25.29 25.64 5.10
CA GLU A 563 -26.12 25.90 6.29
C GLU A 563 -25.82 27.24 6.96
N ASN A 564 -26.83 27.81 7.63
CA ASN A 564 -26.65 29.04 8.41
C ASN A 564 -26.02 28.75 9.79
N LYS A 565 -24.75 28.35 9.76
CA LYS A 565 -23.91 28.01 10.93
C LYS A 565 -22.63 28.85 10.94
N VAL A 566 -21.99 28.98 12.10
CA VAL A 566 -20.64 29.56 12.16
C VAL A 566 -19.64 28.55 11.61
N TYR A 567 -18.79 28.97 10.68
CA TYR A 567 -17.72 28.14 10.11
C TYR A 567 -16.39 28.50 10.77
N SER A 568 -15.75 27.53 11.40
CA SER A 568 -14.42 27.65 12.02
C SER A 568 -13.32 27.14 11.09
N VAL A 569 -12.20 27.85 10.99
CA VAL A 569 -10.98 27.40 10.32
C VAL A 569 -10.29 26.37 11.20
N ILE A 570 -10.25 25.11 10.77
CA ILE A 570 -9.63 24.02 11.52
C ILE A 570 -8.19 23.74 11.07
N LEU A 571 -7.86 24.01 9.79
CA LEU A 571 -6.50 24.00 9.27
C LEU A 571 -6.33 25.09 8.20
N ASN A 572 -5.15 25.71 8.17
CA ASN A 572 -4.76 26.73 7.20
C ASN A 572 -3.28 26.51 6.85
N SER A 573 -2.94 26.30 5.57
CA SER A 573 -1.54 26.11 5.17
C SER A 573 -0.69 27.40 5.19
N ASP A 574 -1.31 28.57 5.41
CA ASP A 574 -0.62 29.86 5.65
C ASP A 574 -0.36 30.16 7.14
N ASP A 575 -0.78 29.33 8.09
CA ASP A 575 -0.49 29.60 9.52
C ASP A 575 1.02 29.57 9.81
N LYS A 576 1.55 30.61 10.47
CA LYS A 576 3.01 30.83 10.66
C LYS A 576 3.81 29.64 11.16
N LYS A 577 3.23 28.79 12.02
CA LYS A 577 3.83 27.54 12.54
C LYS A 577 4.11 26.46 11.47
N PHE A 578 3.79 26.74 10.21
CA PHE A 578 3.95 25.87 9.05
C PHE A 578 4.79 26.55 7.94
N GLY A 579 5.50 27.66 8.20
CA GLY A 579 6.22 28.40 7.17
C GLY A 579 5.30 29.22 6.25
N GLY A 580 4.20 29.72 6.82
CA GLY A 580 3.24 30.61 6.13
C GLY A 580 3.34 32.06 6.60
N SER A 581 2.76 32.99 5.83
CA SER A 581 2.77 34.42 6.17
C SER A 581 1.92 34.75 7.40
N GLY A 582 0.93 33.90 7.71
CA GLY A 582 -0.07 34.11 8.76
C GLY A 582 -0.98 35.30 8.48
N THR A 583 -1.28 35.58 7.22
CA THR A 583 -2.13 36.69 6.77
C THR A 583 -3.58 36.49 7.23
N LEU A 584 -4.07 35.26 7.24
CA LEU A 584 -5.43 34.92 7.66
C LEU A 584 -5.63 35.03 9.19
N LYS A 585 -6.04 36.22 9.66
CA LYS A 585 -6.30 36.48 11.10
C LYS A 585 -7.65 35.95 11.59
N LYS A 586 -8.68 35.98 10.74
CA LYS A 586 -10.06 35.63 11.11
C LYS A 586 -10.23 34.11 11.10
N LYS A 587 -10.53 33.53 12.26
CA LYS A 587 -10.68 32.07 12.44
C LYS A 587 -12.14 31.58 12.45
N LYS A 588 -13.13 32.50 12.49
CA LYS A 588 -14.57 32.19 12.48
C LYS A 588 -15.33 33.07 11.48
N TYR A 589 -16.28 32.47 10.78
CA TYR A 589 -17.07 33.08 9.72
C TYR A 589 -18.56 32.88 9.97
N LYS A 590 -19.34 33.97 9.94
CA LYS A 590 -20.80 33.92 9.87
C LYS A 590 -21.22 34.04 8.40
N PRO A 591 -22.22 33.27 7.93
CA PRO A 591 -22.78 33.43 6.61
C PRO A 591 -23.38 34.82 6.40
N ILE A 592 -23.32 35.26 5.15
CA ILE A 592 -24.00 36.43 4.61
C ILE A 592 -25.19 35.88 3.82
N ASP A 593 -26.38 36.38 4.17
CA ASP A 593 -27.67 35.99 3.60
C ASP A 593 -27.86 36.58 2.18
N LYS A 594 -27.06 36.06 1.24
CA LYS A 594 -27.01 36.38 -0.19
C LYS A 594 -26.44 35.20 -0.95
N SER A 595 -27.04 34.85 -2.08
CA SER A 595 -26.66 33.65 -2.84
C SER A 595 -25.28 33.75 -3.51
N TRP A 596 -24.58 32.62 -3.55
CA TRP A 596 -23.30 32.42 -4.24
C TRP A 596 -23.02 30.92 -4.44
N ASN A 597 -22.26 30.53 -5.48
CA ASN A 597 -22.03 29.13 -5.87
C ASN A 597 -23.29 28.24 -5.76
N TYR A 598 -24.41 28.67 -6.36
CA TYR A 598 -25.72 27.98 -6.34
C TYR A 598 -26.30 27.65 -4.94
N ARG A 599 -25.82 28.31 -3.88
CA ARG A 599 -26.30 28.16 -2.50
C ARG A 599 -26.87 29.49 -2.00
N GLU A 600 -27.83 29.44 -1.07
CA GLU A 600 -28.60 30.62 -0.60
C GLU A 600 -27.75 31.68 0.09
N GLN A 601 -26.61 31.27 0.66
CA GLN A 601 -25.77 32.06 1.56
C GLN A 601 -24.28 31.76 1.33
N HIS A 602 -23.41 32.69 1.72
CA HIS A 602 -21.96 32.56 1.50
C HIS A 602 -21.12 33.14 2.63
N ILE A 603 -19.83 32.84 2.64
CA ILE A 603 -18.83 33.49 3.49
C ILE A 603 -17.80 34.24 2.63
N GLU A 604 -17.32 35.38 3.12
CA GLU A 604 -16.18 36.11 2.56
C GLU A 604 -14.89 35.74 3.32
N LEU A 605 -13.91 35.19 2.59
CA LEU A 605 -12.58 34.75 3.06
C LEU A 605 -11.48 35.66 2.50
N ASP A 606 -10.42 35.90 3.25
CA ASP A 606 -9.16 36.44 2.70
C ASP A 606 -8.19 35.27 2.55
N ILE A 607 -7.88 34.90 1.29
CA ILE A 607 -7.15 33.68 0.95
C ILE A 607 -5.80 34.07 0.33
N PRO A 608 -4.67 33.89 1.05
CA PRO A 608 -3.35 34.18 0.51
C PRO A 608 -3.01 33.29 -0.69
N ARG A 609 -1.97 33.67 -1.44
CA ARG A 609 -1.43 32.86 -2.55
C ARG A 609 -1.02 31.47 -2.08
N ASN A 610 -1.10 30.47 -2.95
CA ASN A 610 -0.66 29.09 -2.67
C ASN A 610 -1.11 28.56 -1.29
N THR A 611 -2.39 28.75 -0.96
CA THR A 611 -2.95 28.49 0.37
C THR A 611 -4.21 27.63 0.28
N VAL A 612 -4.36 26.74 1.25
CA VAL A 612 -5.54 25.88 1.42
C VAL A 612 -6.11 26.04 2.83
N ILE A 613 -7.42 26.22 2.90
CA ILE A 613 -8.17 26.45 4.14
C ILE A 613 -9.21 25.34 4.29
N PHE A 614 -9.16 24.64 5.42
CA PHE A 614 -10.18 23.67 5.85
C PHE A 614 -11.11 24.35 6.86
N LEU A 615 -12.41 24.32 6.59
CA LEU A 615 -13.47 24.93 7.39
C LEU A 615 -14.48 23.87 7.83
N LYS A 616 -14.92 23.91 9.09
CA LYS A 616 -15.98 23.05 9.64
C LYS A 616 -17.09 23.87 10.25
N ALA A 617 -18.34 23.46 10.04
CA ALA A 617 -19.49 24.07 10.66
C ALA A 617 -19.52 23.74 12.17
N GLU A 618 -19.77 24.75 13.00
CA GLU A 618 -19.88 24.57 14.44
C GLU A 618 -21.17 23.82 14.80
N LYS A 619 -21.05 22.81 15.67
CA LYS A 619 -22.19 22.05 16.17
C LYS A 619 -23.09 22.99 16.97
N VAL A 620 -24.37 23.07 16.60
CA VAL A 620 -25.34 23.98 17.23
C VAL A 620 -25.52 23.60 18.69
N GLU A 621 -25.01 24.42 19.60
CA GLU A 621 -25.23 24.23 21.03
C GLU A 621 -26.73 24.33 21.34
N LYS A 622 -27.34 23.20 21.73
CA LYS A 622 -28.63 23.20 22.41
C LYS A 622 -28.47 23.89 23.75
N LYS A 623 -28.65 25.22 23.78
CA LYS A 623 -28.77 26.00 25.02
C LYS A 623 -29.76 25.29 25.94
N LYS A 624 -29.29 24.83 27.10
CA LYS A 624 -30.17 24.29 28.15
C LYS A 624 -31.04 25.43 28.67
N GLY A 625 -32.23 25.56 28.09
CA GLY A 625 -33.24 26.55 28.47
C GLY A 625 -33.76 26.29 29.87
N GLY A 626 -33.05 26.79 30.89
CA GLY A 626 -33.48 26.76 32.27
C GLY A 626 -34.58 27.78 32.54
N THR A 627 -35.79 27.51 32.05
CA THR A 627 -36.97 28.37 32.25
C THR A 627 -37.36 28.40 33.73
N LYS A 628 -36.95 29.46 34.45
CA LYS A 628 -37.46 29.76 35.79
C LYS A 628 -38.92 30.22 35.73
N GLY A 629 -39.85 29.28 35.58
CA GLY A 629 -41.27 29.53 35.76
C GLY A 629 -41.63 29.59 37.25
N LYS A 630 -41.84 30.79 37.78
CA LYS A 630 -42.66 30.99 38.99
C LYS A 630 -44.03 31.49 38.55
N GLY A 631 -45.07 30.73 38.86
CA GLY A 631 -46.47 31.07 38.62
C GLY A 631 -47.34 29.94 39.18
N ILE A 632 -48.24 30.28 40.10
CA ILE A 632 -49.13 29.33 40.78
C ILE A 632 -50.55 29.78 40.49
N GLU A 633 -51.41 28.86 40.06
CA GLU A 633 -52.85 28.96 40.35
C GLU A 633 -53.51 27.56 40.38
N LYS A 634 -54.78 27.50 40.80
CA LYS A 634 -55.30 26.35 41.57
C LYS A 634 -56.13 25.33 40.80
N GLU A 635 -56.02 24.10 41.32
CA GLU A 635 -57.04 23.06 41.54
C GLU A 635 -58.47 23.26 40.97
N SER A 636 -58.98 22.22 40.30
CA SER A 636 -60.23 21.58 40.73
C SER A 636 -60.27 20.10 40.30
N THR A 637 -60.91 19.24 41.09
CA THR A 637 -61.03 17.79 40.89
C THR A 637 -62.48 17.35 41.06
N ILE A 638 -62.97 16.51 40.14
CA ILE A 638 -64.22 15.74 40.27
C ILE A 638 -63.97 14.33 39.68
N GLU A 639 -64.58 13.30 40.27
CA GLU A 639 -64.28 11.88 40.04
C GLU A 639 -65.31 11.13 39.18
N ALA A 640 -64.94 9.93 38.71
CA ALA A 640 -65.71 8.69 38.45
C ALA A 640 -67.15 8.75 37.87
N THR A 641 -67.62 7.86 36.99
CA THR A 641 -67.27 6.45 36.67
C THR A 641 -67.13 6.28 35.13
N ALA A 642 -67.16 5.13 34.42
CA ALA A 642 -67.46 3.70 34.67
C ALA A 642 -66.82 2.85 33.53
N THR A 643 -67.11 1.56 33.27
CA THR A 643 -67.19 0.31 34.06
C THR A 643 -67.50 -0.84 33.07
N LYS A 644 -66.50 -1.71 32.81
CA LYS A 644 -66.59 -3.14 32.39
C LYS A 644 -66.94 -3.61 30.94
N LEU A 645 -66.35 -4.79 30.64
CA LEU A 645 -66.75 -5.88 29.70
C LEU A 645 -66.61 -5.63 28.18
N SER A 646 -65.59 -6.21 27.52
CA SER A 646 -65.52 -7.58 26.91
C SER A 646 -66.01 -7.61 25.45
N THR A 647 -65.44 -8.36 24.50
CA THR A 647 -64.97 -9.76 24.57
C THR A 647 -63.67 -10.04 23.80
N LYS A 648 -63.14 -11.28 23.91
CA LYS A 648 -61.92 -11.76 23.24
C LYS A 648 -62.08 -13.24 22.81
N ASN A 649 -61.65 -13.55 21.58
CA ASN A 649 -61.38 -14.87 20.97
C ASN A 649 -62.46 -15.99 20.97
N LYS A 650 -62.84 -16.44 19.77
CA LYS A 650 -63.12 -17.83 19.30
C LYS A 650 -63.55 -17.77 17.81
N ASN A 651 -63.28 -18.73 16.93
CA ASN A 651 -62.44 -19.95 17.00
C ASN A 651 -61.98 -20.38 15.58
N LEU A 652 -61.20 -21.47 15.46
CA LEU A 652 -60.72 -22.01 14.17
C LEU A 652 -61.81 -22.66 13.31
N ALA A 653 -61.76 -22.39 12.00
CA ALA A 653 -61.94 -23.32 10.86
C ALA A 653 -61.51 -22.55 9.58
N LYS A 654 -60.89 -23.15 8.56
CA LYS A 654 -60.74 -24.56 8.22
C LYS A 654 -59.38 -24.81 7.56
#